data_AF-A0A6N2LPM4-F1
#
_entry.id   AF-A0A6N2LPM4-F1
#
_cell.length_a   1.000
_cell.length_b   1.000
_cell.length_c   1.000
_cell.angle_alpha   90.00
_cell.angle_beta   90.00
_cell.angle_gamma   90.00
#
_symmetry.space_group_name_H-M   'P 1'
#
loop_
_entity.id
_entity.type
_entity.pdbx_description
1 polymer ?
#
loop_
_entity_poly.entity_id
_entity_poly.type
_entity_poly.pdbx_seq_one_letter_code
_entity_poly.pdbx_strand_id
1 'polypeptide(L)'
;MGVPPNDGKMEGWLYIIRSHRFGLQFSRRRYFILQENYLRCYKTTSISQEEEPLRSAKIDSYIRITDNGRESINRKVFFIFTLYNTLNENDHLKLGASGSEDAGKWIRSLQNAVLKECPNPEKEFMSFSKKNWLPSRFGNAKRAHRQRSIDYYSFLHNEAVTSDVIAPSPWKIFGCQNGLRLFKEAKDWDSRGKHWDAHPAIMAVGVVNGTPEAIFRTLMSLGASRSEWDFSFYRGNVVEHLDGHTDILHAKLYSNWLPWGMMRRDFLLRRYWRREEDGTYVILYHSVIHKKCPPQNGYVRACLKSGGYVITPVNKGRESLVKHMLAVDWKFWKVYLRQPYARSLTIRMLERLAALREMFQAKAGNYPSDFSSADSEVKIMLDQATVEDIKSEDISQQKLELDVDLEDDEPEKTNSGRRSLMSLNDASDEFFDVPDSGEMIAFDHLENGWFPEVSQEWPASNMSQPRLSSAAVFVKKIHDLAVQKKGYMDFQELAKEENVVPSFGNTLQKDSACSLPCSWATSDPTTFLIRGENYLKDNQKIKAKGTLMQMVGADWLRSEHKEDDLGSRAESIVQKYAAQGRPEFFFIVNIQVPGVTQYTLALYYMLKTPLEETPLLHSFVNGDDAFRNSRFKLIPYISKGSWIVKQSVGKKACLVGQALEMHHFRGKNYLELDIDVGSSTVARGVVSLVLGYLNHLVIEMAFVIQGNTEEELPEVLLGTCRLNNLDASKSVLV
;
A
#
# COMPACT_ATOMS: atom_id res chain seq x y z
N MET A 1 20.28 -24.53 27.12
CA MET A 1 19.20 -25.33 26.51
C MET A 1 18.66 -24.55 25.33
N GLY A 2 18.71 -25.13 24.13
CA GLY A 2 18.32 -24.46 22.88
C GLY A 2 16.82 -24.50 22.66
N VAL A 3 16.26 -23.37 22.23
CA VAL A 3 14.86 -23.22 21.80
C VAL A 3 14.60 -24.11 20.57
N PRO A 4 13.56 -24.95 20.55
CA PRO A 4 13.25 -25.83 19.42
C PRO A 4 12.72 -25.03 18.20
N PRO A 5 12.78 -25.61 16.98
CA PRO A 5 12.32 -24.97 15.75
C PRO A 5 10.80 -24.77 15.77
N ASN A 6 10.34 -23.58 15.33
CA ASN A 6 8.91 -23.25 15.21
C ASN A 6 8.18 -24.28 14.32
N ASP A 7 7.35 -25.11 14.93
CA ASP A 7 6.19 -25.72 14.29
C ASP A 7 5.32 -24.62 13.66
N GLY A 8 4.52 -24.95 12.65
CA GLY A 8 3.67 -24.00 11.89
C GLY A 8 2.53 -23.33 12.68
N LYS A 9 2.74 -23.07 13.97
CA LYS A 9 1.88 -22.42 14.93
C LYS A 9 2.24 -20.93 15.01
N MET A 10 1.29 -20.06 14.70
CA MET A 10 1.42 -18.62 14.96
C MET A 10 0.51 -18.23 16.12
N GLU A 11 1.06 -17.57 17.14
CA GLU A 11 0.30 -17.13 18.30
C GLU A 11 0.66 -15.70 18.71
N GLY A 12 -0.26 -15.01 19.37
CA GLY A 12 -0.05 -13.63 19.79
C GLY A 12 -1.32 -12.87 20.13
N TRP A 13 -1.14 -11.67 20.70
CA TRP A 13 -2.24 -10.79 21.05
C TRP A 13 -2.71 -9.97 19.85
N LEU A 14 -4.02 -9.99 19.61
CA LEU A 14 -4.70 -9.10 18.66
C LEU A 14 -5.88 -8.41 19.35
N TYR A 15 -6.39 -7.37 18.71
CA TYR A 15 -7.54 -6.61 19.13
C TYR A 15 -8.68 -6.84 18.15
N ILE A 16 -9.80 -7.37 18.62
CA ILE A 16 -11.02 -7.42 17.82
C ILE A 16 -11.61 -6.01 17.79
N ILE A 17 -11.79 -5.44 16.60
CA ILE A 17 -12.36 -4.12 16.42
C ILE A 17 -13.84 -4.24 16.07
N ARG A 18 -14.71 -3.64 16.90
CA ARG A 18 -16.16 -3.64 16.69
C ARG A 18 -16.72 -2.23 16.75
N SER A 19 -17.89 -2.03 16.18
CA SER A 19 -18.67 -0.78 16.30
C SER A 19 -19.98 -1.07 17.03
N HIS A 20 -20.35 -0.25 18.01
CA HIS A 20 -21.68 -0.31 18.60
C HIS A 20 -22.75 0.22 17.63
N ARG A 21 -24.04 0.00 17.97
CA ARG A 21 -25.20 0.48 17.19
C ARG A 21 -25.19 2.00 16.93
N PHE A 22 -24.47 2.77 17.75
CA PHE A 22 -24.28 4.22 17.60
C PHE A 22 -23.01 4.61 16.80
N GLY A 23 -22.34 3.64 16.14
CA GLY A 23 -21.14 3.88 15.32
C GLY A 23 -19.84 4.10 16.09
N LEU A 24 -19.85 4.00 17.42
CA LEU A 24 -18.65 4.10 18.26
C LEU A 24 -17.84 2.81 18.20
N GLN A 25 -16.58 2.92 17.78
CA GLN A 25 -15.66 1.79 17.71
C GLN A 25 -15.03 1.48 19.08
N PHE A 26 -14.99 0.20 19.43
CA PHE A 26 -14.29 -0.31 20.60
C PHE A 26 -13.36 -1.47 20.20
N SER A 27 -12.31 -1.68 21.00
CA SER A 27 -11.33 -2.73 20.76
C SER A 27 -11.24 -3.68 21.96
N ARG A 28 -11.31 -4.99 21.72
CA ARG A 28 -11.22 -6.02 22.76
C ARG A 28 -9.96 -6.85 22.55
N ARG A 29 -9.02 -6.82 23.50
CA ARG A 29 -7.76 -7.58 23.43
C ARG A 29 -8.05 -9.07 23.61
N ARG A 30 -7.52 -9.91 22.73
CA ARG A 30 -7.69 -11.36 22.71
C ARG A 30 -6.42 -12.07 22.27
N TYR A 31 -6.22 -13.28 22.75
CA TYR A 31 -5.09 -14.10 22.35
C TYR A 31 -5.52 -15.01 21.20
N PHE A 32 -4.78 -15.02 20.10
CA PHE A 32 -5.09 -15.83 18.93
C PHE A 32 -4.01 -16.87 18.71
N ILE A 33 -4.42 -18.05 18.27
CA ILE A 33 -3.54 -19.14 17.83
C ILE A 33 -4.03 -19.60 16.46
N LEU A 34 -3.18 -19.47 15.45
CA LEU A 34 -3.36 -20.05 14.13
C LEU A 34 -2.53 -21.33 14.05
N GLN A 35 -3.21 -22.47 13.93
CA GLN A 35 -2.58 -23.79 13.80
C GLN A 35 -3.41 -24.65 12.84
N GLU A 36 -2.75 -25.27 11.86
CA GLU A 36 -3.38 -26.19 10.88
C GLU A 36 -4.63 -25.58 10.21
N ASN A 37 -4.52 -24.31 9.78
CA ASN A 37 -5.59 -23.53 9.16
C ASN A 37 -6.79 -23.18 10.06
N TYR A 38 -6.75 -23.50 11.35
CA TYR A 38 -7.74 -23.04 12.31
C TYR A 38 -7.23 -21.83 13.09
N LEU A 39 -7.95 -20.71 12.99
CA LEU A 39 -7.76 -19.54 13.82
C LEU A 39 -8.61 -19.68 15.07
N ARG A 40 -7.97 -19.89 16.21
CA ARG A 40 -8.59 -20.05 17.54
C ARG A 40 -8.39 -18.77 18.36
N CYS A 41 -9.43 -18.34 19.07
CA CYS A 41 -9.44 -17.15 19.90
C CYS A 41 -9.63 -17.51 21.38
N TYR A 42 -8.84 -16.92 22.27
CA TYR A 42 -8.81 -17.18 23.71
C TYR A 42 -8.91 -15.88 24.52
N LYS A 43 -9.46 -15.95 25.74
CA LYS A 43 -9.57 -14.80 26.67
C LYS A 43 -8.20 -14.46 27.28
N THR A 44 -7.37 -15.44 27.64
CA THR A 44 -6.04 -15.26 28.26
C THR A 44 -5.00 -16.22 27.67
N THR A 45 -3.73 -16.11 28.10
CA THR A 45 -2.58 -16.93 27.64
C THR A 45 -2.44 -18.27 28.37
N SER A 46 -3.40 -18.69 29.20
CA SER A 46 -3.27 -19.91 29.99
C SER A 46 -3.38 -21.14 29.10
N ILE A 47 -2.24 -21.72 28.74
CA ILE A 47 -2.14 -22.99 28.03
C ILE A 47 -2.23 -24.10 29.10
N SER A 48 -3.42 -24.36 29.62
CA SER A 48 -3.72 -25.74 30.05
C SER A 48 -4.18 -26.48 28.80
N GLN A 49 -3.75 -27.72 28.59
CA GLN A 49 -4.08 -28.49 27.38
C GLN A 49 -5.59 -28.81 27.24
N GLU A 50 -6.43 -28.30 28.15
CA GLU A 50 -7.86 -28.56 28.27
C GLU A 50 -8.74 -27.30 28.13
N GLU A 51 -8.18 -26.10 27.91
CA GLU A 51 -9.01 -24.89 27.73
C GLU A 51 -9.56 -24.81 26.31
N GLU A 52 -10.87 -25.03 26.16
CA GLU A 52 -11.55 -24.92 24.86
C GLU A 52 -11.42 -23.48 24.31
N PRO A 53 -11.10 -23.31 23.02
CA PRO A 53 -11.03 -21.99 22.42
C PRO A 53 -12.40 -21.33 22.55
N LEU A 54 -12.44 -20.08 23.02
CA LEU A 54 -13.67 -19.30 23.12
C LEU A 54 -14.46 -19.44 21.82
N ARG A 55 -13.73 -19.35 20.69
CA ARG A 55 -14.25 -19.44 19.33
C ARG A 55 -13.16 -19.92 18.38
N SER A 56 -13.54 -20.65 17.34
CA SER A 56 -12.64 -21.13 16.30
C SER A 56 -13.25 -20.89 14.92
N ALA A 57 -12.44 -20.44 13.97
CA ALA A 57 -12.83 -20.38 12.57
C ALA A 57 -11.79 -21.07 11.70
N LYS A 58 -12.27 -21.72 10.64
CA LYS A 58 -11.43 -22.34 9.63
C LYS A 58 -11.04 -21.28 8.60
N ILE A 59 -9.75 -21.18 8.31
CA ILE A 59 -9.18 -20.31 7.28
C ILE A 59 -9.04 -21.14 6.01
N ASP A 60 -9.98 -20.96 5.07
CA ASP A 60 -10.03 -21.69 3.81
C ASP A 60 -9.84 -20.77 2.59
N SER A 61 -9.89 -21.34 1.38
CA SER A 61 -9.70 -20.62 0.11
C SER A 61 -10.70 -19.49 -0.16
N TYR A 62 -11.81 -19.43 0.59
CA TYR A 62 -12.85 -18.41 0.45
C TYR A 62 -12.61 -17.20 1.35
N ILE A 63 -11.61 -17.25 2.22
CA ILE A 63 -11.27 -16.13 3.11
C ILE A 63 -10.23 -15.23 2.45
N ARG A 64 -10.60 -13.97 2.27
CA ARG A 64 -9.71 -12.92 1.80
C ARG A 64 -9.30 -12.03 2.96
N ILE A 65 -8.07 -11.55 2.90
CA ILE A 65 -7.46 -10.74 3.96
C ILE A 65 -7.06 -9.40 3.36
N THR A 66 -7.66 -8.33 3.85
CA THR A 66 -7.34 -6.96 3.44
C THR A 66 -6.55 -6.28 4.54
N ASP A 67 -5.39 -5.72 4.20
CA ASP A 67 -4.68 -4.77 5.07
C ASP A 67 -5.41 -3.42 5.03
N ASN A 68 -6.00 -3.02 6.15
CA ASN A 68 -6.70 -1.75 6.27
C ASN A 68 -5.76 -0.62 6.73
N GLY A 69 -4.53 -0.94 7.13
CA GLY A 69 -3.54 0.01 7.57
C GLY A 69 -3.76 0.53 8.99
N ARG A 70 -3.28 1.73 9.26
CA ARG A 70 -3.25 2.35 10.58
C ARG A 70 -4.54 3.11 10.89
N GLU A 71 -5.28 2.69 11.92
CA GLU A 71 -6.42 3.43 12.46
C GLU A 71 -6.16 3.89 13.91
N SER A 72 -6.86 4.93 14.35
CA SER A 72 -6.86 5.35 15.77
C SER A 72 -8.25 5.17 16.38
N ILE A 73 -8.33 4.34 17.42
CA ILE A 73 -9.55 3.98 18.12
C ILE A 73 -9.32 4.28 19.61
N ASN A 74 -10.17 5.12 20.21
CA ASN A 74 -10.04 5.56 21.61
C ASN A 74 -8.63 6.05 21.98
N ARG A 75 -8.04 6.90 21.13
CA ARG A 75 -6.68 7.46 21.25
C ARG A 75 -5.53 6.44 21.24
N LYS A 76 -5.81 5.16 21.03
CA LYS A 76 -4.82 4.12 20.78
C LYS A 76 -4.69 3.91 19.26
N VAL A 77 -3.48 3.58 18.81
CA VAL A 77 -3.18 3.35 17.39
C VAL A 77 -3.10 1.85 17.17
N PHE A 78 -3.81 1.36 16.16
CA PHE A 78 -3.82 -0.05 15.76
C PHE A 78 -3.50 -0.18 14.27
N PHE A 79 -2.84 -1.28 13.90
CA PHE A 79 -2.63 -1.70 12.52
C PHE A 79 -3.67 -2.77 12.20
N ILE A 80 -4.66 -2.38 11.41
CA ILE A 80 -5.91 -3.09 11.18
C ILE A 80 -5.83 -3.93 9.93
N PHE A 81 -6.39 -5.12 9.98
CA PHE A 81 -6.66 -5.96 8.83
C PHE A 81 -8.01 -6.66 9.00
N THR A 82 -8.68 -6.92 7.89
CA THR A 82 -10.03 -7.52 7.88
C THR A 82 -9.98 -8.83 7.12
N LEU A 83 -10.50 -9.89 7.75
CA LEU A 83 -10.80 -11.15 7.10
C LEU A 83 -12.25 -11.07 6.62
N TYR A 84 -12.52 -11.37 5.37
CA TYR A 84 -13.90 -11.45 4.87
C TYR A 84 -14.08 -12.70 4.03
N ASN A 85 -15.27 -13.29 4.14
CA ASN A 85 -15.65 -14.48 3.40
C ASN A 85 -16.23 -14.07 2.03
N THR A 86 -15.69 -14.59 0.94
CA THR A 86 -16.20 -14.29 -0.41
C THR A 86 -17.57 -14.87 -0.69
N LEU A 87 -18.03 -15.86 0.09
CA LEU A 87 -19.35 -16.46 -0.05
C LEU A 87 -20.45 -15.69 0.69
N ASN A 88 -20.08 -14.80 1.64
CA ASN A 88 -21.02 -14.01 2.41
C ASN A 88 -20.39 -12.67 2.83
N GLU A 89 -20.79 -11.58 2.19
CA GLU A 89 -20.26 -10.23 2.43
C GLU A 89 -20.44 -9.75 3.89
N ASN A 90 -21.44 -10.28 4.60
CA ASN A 90 -21.68 -9.95 6.01
C ASN A 90 -20.77 -10.72 6.97
N ASP A 91 -20.03 -11.73 6.49
CA ASP A 91 -19.15 -12.58 7.28
C ASP A 91 -17.70 -12.05 7.25
N HIS A 92 -17.47 -10.97 8.02
CA HIS A 92 -16.15 -10.34 8.15
C HIS A 92 -15.71 -10.19 9.62
N LEU A 93 -14.40 -10.25 9.83
CA LEU A 93 -13.74 -10.10 11.12
C LEU A 93 -12.63 -9.05 11.01
N LYS A 94 -12.83 -7.91 11.69
CA LYS A 94 -11.85 -6.81 11.75
C LYS A 94 -10.93 -7.00 12.96
N LEU A 95 -9.63 -7.18 12.70
CA LEU A 95 -8.60 -7.38 13.71
C LEU A 95 -7.58 -6.24 13.67
N GLY A 96 -6.94 -5.98 14.80
CA GLY A 96 -5.90 -4.97 14.94
C GLY A 96 -4.70 -5.48 15.73
N ALA A 97 -3.49 -5.14 15.30
CA ALA A 97 -2.27 -5.37 16.06
C ALA A 97 -1.71 -4.04 16.61
N SER A 98 -0.93 -4.12 17.70
CA SER A 98 -0.24 -2.96 18.28
C SER A 98 0.95 -2.46 17.44
N GLY A 99 1.46 -3.29 16.53
CA GLY A 99 2.56 -2.96 15.64
C GLY A 99 2.28 -3.43 14.21
N SER A 100 2.81 -2.69 13.23
CA SER A 100 2.76 -3.04 11.80
C SER A 100 3.48 -4.35 11.50
N GLU A 101 4.54 -4.68 12.27
CA GLU A 101 5.26 -5.94 12.11
C GLU A 101 4.41 -7.12 12.52
N ASP A 102 3.72 -7.01 13.66
CA ASP A 102 2.84 -8.06 14.16
C ASP A 102 1.63 -8.21 13.22
N ALA A 103 1.01 -7.11 12.78
CA ALA A 103 -0.04 -7.15 11.76
C ALA A 103 0.44 -7.84 10.48
N GLY A 104 1.61 -7.44 9.96
CA GLY A 104 2.18 -8.04 8.74
C GLY A 104 2.51 -9.53 8.91
N LYS A 105 3.02 -9.94 10.08
CA LYS A 105 3.23 -11.36 10.40
C LYS A 105 1.91 -12.14 10.40
N TRP A 106 0.87 -11.58 11.02
CA TRP A 106 -0.45 -12.21 11.10
C TRP A 106 -1.09 -12.33 9.71
N ILE A 107 -1.10 -11.25 8.93
CA ILE A 107 -1.61 -11.23 7.55
C ILE A 107 -0.90 -12.31 6.72
N ARG A 108 0.44 -12.36 6.76
CA ARG A 108 1.22 -13.36 6.02
C ARG A 108 0.90 -14.79 6.45
N SER A 109 0.82 -15.07 7.75
CA SER A 109 0.53 -16.42 8.23
C SER A 109 -0.90 -16.86 7.90
N LEU A 110 -1.87 -15.94 7.96
CA LEU A 110 -3.23 -16.20 7.52
C LEU A 110 -3.30 -16.43 6.01
N GLN A 111 -2.62 -15.63 5.18
CA GLN A 111 -2.52 -15.85 3.74
C GLN A 111 -1.87 -17.20 3.40
N ASN A 112 -0.82 -17.59 4.12
CA ASN A 112 -0.18 -18.89 3.95
C ASN A 112 -1.10 -20.05 4.34
N ALA A 113 -1.98 -19.88 5.33
CA ALA A 113 -2.97 -20.88 5.71
C ALA A 113 -4.01 -21.10 4.58
N VAL A 114 -4.48 -20.01 3.96
CA VAL A 114 -5.38 -20.05 2.79
C VAL A 114 -4.76 -20.87 1.64
N LEU A 115 -3.45 -20.71 1.39
CA LEU A 115 -2.74 -21.40 0.29
C LEU A 115 -2.50 -22.90 0.53
N LYS A 116 -2.47 -23.36 1.79
CA LYS A 116 -2.18 -24.78 2.14
C LYS A 116 -3.34 -25.74 1.89
N GLU A 117 -4.54 -25.24 1.61
CA GLU A 117 -5.74 -26.06 1.50
C GLU A 117 -6.07 -26.59 0.10
N CYS A 118 -5.23 -26.34 -0.89
CA CYS A 118 -5.33 -27.00 -2.21
C CYS A 118 -4.83 -28.45 -2.12
N PRO A 119 -5.66 -29.49 -2.34
CA PRO A 119 -5.20 -30.87 -2.28
C PRO A 119 -4.48 -31.28 -3.59
N ASN A 120 -3.15 -31.35 -3.51
CA ASN A 120 -2.14 -32.23 -4.15
C ASN A 120 -2.41 -32.98 -5.47
N PRO A 121 -1.35 -33.06 -6.32
CA PRO A 121 -0.80 -34.34 -6.75
C PRO A 121 0.64 -34.53 -6.23
N GLU A 122 0.80 -34.78 -4.92
CA GLU A 122 2.03 -35.38 -4.37
C GLU A 122 1.85 -36.91 -4.35
N LYS A 123 2.27 -37.54 -5.44
CA LYS A 123 2.94 -38.84 -5.37
C LYS A 123 4.17 -38.78 -6.25
N GLU A 124 5.15 -38.02 -5.79
CA GLU A 124 6.59 -38.36 -5.81
C GLU A 124 7.36 -37.23 -5.11
N PHE A 125 8.48 -37.58 -4.50
CA PHE A 125 9.37 -36.74 -3.67
C PHE A 125 9.09 -36.67 -2.16
N MET A 126 9.15 -37.83 -1.51
CA MET A 126 9.95 -37.91 -0.27
C MET A 126 11.41 -38.18 -0.61
N SER A 127 12.26 -37.15 -0.53
CA SER A 127 13.60 -37.26 0.09
C SER A 127 14.17 -35.87 0.40
N PHE A 128 13.83 -35.34 1.57
CA PHE A 128 14.57 -34.21 2.14
C PHE A 128 15.95 -34.68 2.61
N SER A 129 16.99 -34.41 1.83
CA SER A 129 18.37 -34.59 2.29
C SER A 129 18.78 -33.39 3.15
N LYS A 130 18.67 -33.56 4.48
CA LYS A 130 19.51 -32.82 5.43
C LYS A 130 20.96 -33.23 5.17
N LYS A 131 21.81 -32.33 4.66
CA LYS A 131 23.26 -32.52 4.75
C LYS A 131 23.88 -31.50 5.71
N ASN A 132 24.23 -32.07 6.85
CA ASN A 132 25.20 -31.58 7.82
C ASN A 132 26.51 -31.19 7.11
N TRP A 133 27.01 -29.99 7.40
CA TRP A 133 28.37 -29.61 7.09
C TRP A 133 29.26 -29.97 8.28
N LEU A 134 30.20 -30.90 8.07
CA LEU A 134 31.38 -31.07 8.92
C LEU A 134 32.64 -30.99 8.05
N PRO A 135 33.76 -30.50 8.60
CA PRO A 135 34.88 -29.97 7.84
C PRO A 135 35.92 -31.05 7.51
N SER A 136 36.58 -30.93 6.37
CA SER A 136 37.80 -31.69 6.06
C SER A 136 38.93 -30.74 5.68
N ARG A 137 39.96 -30.72 6.53
CA ARG A 137 41.28 -30.13 6.27
C ARG A 137 42.12 -31.12 5.47
N PHE A 138 42.86 -30.64 4.47
CA PHE A 138 44.34 -30.51 4.45
C PHE A 138 44.87 -30.43 3.01
N GLY A 139 45.80 -29.49 2.77
CA GLY A 139 46.60 -29.45 1.55
C GLY A 139 47.19 -28.06 1.24
N ASN A 140 48.35 -27.76 1.82
CA ASN A 140 49.13 -26.53 1.71
C ASN A 140 49.45 -26.06 0.27
N ALA A 141 49.40 -24.74 0.01
CA ALA A 141 50.53 -23.99 -0.57
C ALA A 141 50.31 -22.46 -0.62
N LYS A 142 51.23 -21.76 0.07
CA LYS A 142 51.85 -20.46 -0.24
C LYS A 142 51.03 -19.16 -0.14
N ARG A 143 51.46 -18.36 0.85
CA ARG A 143 51.16 -16.95 1.11
C ARG A 143 51.38 -16.06 -0.11
N ALA A 144 50.40 -15.21 -0.40
CA ALA A 144 50.62 -13.92 -1.03
C ALA A 144 49.67 -12.89 -0.37
N HIS A 145 50.26 -11.85 0.24
CA HIS A 145 49.55 -10.69 0.77
C HIS A 145 48.73 -10.03 -0.36
N ARG A 146 47.41 -9.89 -0.19
CA ARG A 146 46.62 -8.91 -0.94
C ARG A 146 45.65 -8.19 0.00
N GLN A 147 45.74 -6.86 -0.08
CA GLN A 147 44.88 -5.88 0.55
C GLN A 147 43.39 -6.25 0.43
N ARG A 148 42.65 -6.06 1.53
CA ARG A 148 41.18 -6.05 1.55
C ARG A 148 40.69 -4.93 0.63
N SER A 149 40.28 -5.26 -0.60
CA SER A 149 39.40 -4.38 -1.35
C SER A 149 37.99 -4.56 -0.78
N ILE A 150 37.43 -3.48 -0.25
CA ILE A 150 36.03 -3.41 0.15
C ILE A 150 35.19 -3.64 -1.11
N ASP A 151 34.43 -4.74 -1.13
CA ASP A 151 33.55 -5.13 -2.23
C ASP A 151 32.45 -4.09 -2.45
N TYR A 152 32.75 -3.11 -3.31
CA TYR A 152 31.88 -1.99 -3.66
C TYR A 152 30.71 -2.39 -4.61
N TYR A 153 30.66 -3.66 -5.04
CA TYR A 153 29.78 -4.11 -6.13
C TYR A 153 28.45 -4.75 -5.69
N SER A 154 28.19 -4.94 -4.39
CA SER A 154 26.97 -5.64 -3.94
C SER A 154 25.68 -4.76 -4.00
N PHE A 155 25.82 -3.44 -4.16
CA PHE A 155 24.67 -2.51 -4.05
C PHE A 155 23.77 -2.43 -5.29
N LEU A 156 24.26 -2.83 -6.46
CA LEU A 156 23.47 -2.85 -7.70
C LEU A 156 22.69 -4.16 -7.88
N HIS A 157 23.04 -5.21 -7.12
CA HIS A 157 22.46 -6.53 -7.35
C HIS A 157 21.03 -6.66 -6.82
N ASN A 158 20.66 -5.95 -5.74
CA ASN A 158 19.30 -6.05 -5.18
C ASN A 158 18.21 -5.37 -6.02
N GLU A 159 18.53 -4.32 -6.79
CA GLU A 159 17.56 -3.74 -7.74
C GLU A 159 17.37 -4.64 -8.99
N ALA A 160 18.39 -5.41 -9.36
CA ALA A 160 18.35 -6.29 -10.54
C ALA A 160 17.66 -7.64 -10.29
N VAL A 161 17.60 -8.11 -9.04
CA VAL A 161 17.02 -9.43 -8.70
C VAL A 161 15.49 -9.38 -8.49
N THR A 162 14.87 -8.19 -8.47
CA THR A 162 13.44 -8.02 -8.11
C THR A 162 12.56 -7.31 -9.13
N SER A 163 13.12 -6.82 -10.25
CA SER A 163 12.35 -6.13 -11.31
C SER A 163 11.99 -7.10 -12.43
N ASP A 164 10.73 -7.07 -12.88
CA ASP A 164 10.24 -7.83 -14.04
C ASP A 164 10.32 -7.02 -15.34
N VAL A 165 11.00 -5.88 -15.28
CA VAL A 165 11.14 -4.94 -16.38
C VAL A 165 12.60 -4.56 -16.56
N ILE A 166 13.07 -4.59 -17.81
CA ILE A 166 14.37 -4.08 -18.22
C ILE A 166 14.23 -2.60 -18.56
N ALA A 167 14.78 -1.75 -17.69
CA ALA A 167 14.75 -0.31 -17.88
C ALA A 167 16.03 0.34 -17.36
N PRO A 168 16.52 1.42 -18.01
CA PRO A 168 17.67 2.17 -17.52
C PRO A 168 17.37 2.76 -16.14
N SER A 169 18.43 2.98 -15.35
CA SER A 169 18.27 3.65 -14.05
C SER A 169 17.77 5.08 -14.26
N PRO A 170 16.68 5.49 -13.57
CA PRO A 170 16.18 6.86 -13.65
C PRO A 170 17.06 7.86 -12.86
N TRP A 171 18.16 7.41 -12.26
CA TRP A 171 18.99 8.23 -11.36
C TRP A 171 20.43 8.33 -11.84
N LYS A 172 20.96 9.56 -11.86
CA LYS A 172 22.38 9.84 -12.10
C LYS A 172 23.01 10.41 -10.84
N ILE A 173 24.05 9.75 -10.33
CA ILE A 173 24.83 10.30 -9.23
C ILE A 173 25.50 11.61 -9.67
N PHE A 174 25.51 12.63 -8.81
CA PHE A 174 26.19 13.89 -9.09
C PHE A 174 27.08 14.38 -7.95
N GLY A 175 27.04 13.73 -6.78
CA GLY A 175 27.89 14.13 -5.67
C GLY A 175 27.78 13.21 -4.46
N CYS A 176 28.62 13.47 -3.48
CA CYS A 176 28.60 12.85 -2.16
C CYS A 176 28.84 13.96 -1.12
N GLN A 177 28.02 14.01 -0.07
CA GLN A 177 28.12 15.04 0.99
C GLN A 177 27.65 14.47 2.32
N ASN A 178 28.40 14.69 3.42
CA ASN A 178 28.09 14.17 4.76
C ASN A 178 27.88 12.64 4.80
N GLY A 179 28.60 11.90 3.94
CA GLY A 179 28.43 10.46 3.77
C GLY A 179 27.11 10.04 3.09
N LEU A 180 26.38 10.99 2.48
CA LEU A 180 25.20 10.74 1.66
C LEU A 180 25.58 10.78 0.18
N ARG A 181 25.14 9.78 -0.58
CA ARG A 181 25.23 9.79 -2.05
C ARG A 181 24.08 10.62 -2.61
N LEU A 182 24.38 11.58 -3.48
CA LEU A 182 23.39 12.49 -4.07
C LEU A 182 23.14 12.15 -5.54
N PHE A 183 21.88 11.97 -5.88
CA PHE A 183 21.42 11.63 -7.23
C PHE A 183 20.44 12.67 -7.74
N LYS A 184 20.46 12.89 -9.05
CA LYS A 184 19.47 13.69 -9.78
C LYS A 184 18.73 12.77 -10.73
N GLU A 185 17.45 13.06 -10.94
CA GLU A 185 16.65 12.36 -11.95
C GLU A 185 17.31 12.52 -13.33
N ALA A 186 17.45 11.41 -14.05
CA ALA A 186 17.94 11.40 -15.41
C ALA A 186 16.90 12.11 -16.30
N LYS A 187 17.34 13.04 -17.14
CA LYS A 187 16.46 13.62 -18.16
C LYS A 187 16.19 12.55 -19.22
N ASP A 188 14.93 12.20 -19.42
CA ASP A 188 14.50 11.43 -20.59
C ASP A 188 14.85 12.26 -21.85
N TRP A 189 15.71 11.71 -22.71
CA TRP A 189 16.36 12.44 -23.81
C TRP A 189 15.37 12.90 -24.91
N ASP A 190 14.13 12.41 -24.91
CA ASP A 190 13.22 12.47 -26.06
C ASP A 190 12.16 13.58 -26.02
N SER A 191 12.44 14.71 -25.37
CA SER A 191 11.54 15.88 -25.45
C SER A 191 12.29 17.07 -26.03
N ARG A 192 11.94 17.43 -27.28
CA ARG A 192 12.29 18.71 -27.91
C ARG A 192 12.10 19.86 -26.91
N GLY A 193 13.19 20.33 -26.31
CA GLY A 193 13.41 21.67 -25.74
C GLY A 193 12.35 22.36 -24.86
N LYS A 194 11.23 21.74 -24.50
CA LYS A 194 10.13 22.41 -23.78
C LYS A 194 10.10 21.97 -22.32
N HIS A 195 10.82 22.73 -21.51
CA HIS A 195 10.46 23.26 -20.18
C HIS A 195 9.82 22.37 -19.09
N TRP A 196 10.12 21.08 -19.02
CA TRP A 196 9.89 20.25 -17.81
C TRP A 196 11.29 19.92 -17.24
N ASP A 197 11.77 20.36 -16.08
CA ASP A 197 11.24 20.94 -14.86
C ASP A 197 12.18 22.05 -14.38
N ALA A 198 11.63 23.16 -13.88
CA ALA A 198 12.41 24.15 -13.14
C ALA A 198 12.97 23.60 -11.80
N HIS A 199 12.59 22.37 -11.39
CA HIS A 199 12.95 21.75 -10.11
C HIS A 199 13.07 20.22 -10.28
N PRO A 200 14.21 19.70 -10.79
CA PRO A 200 14.41 18.25 -10.95
C PRO A 200 14.40 17.54 -9.59
N ALA A 201 13.93 16.29 -9.54
CA ALA A 201 14.00 15.52 -8.30
C ALA A 201 15.45 15.22 -7.92
N ILE A 202 15.75 15.41 -6.64
CA ILE A 202 17.04 15.14 -6.03
C ILE A 202 16.82 14.07 -4.96
N MET A 203 17.71 13.08 -4.92
CA MET A 203 17.71 12.02 -3.93
C MET A 203 19.01 12.05 -3.13
N ALA A 204 18.91 11.88 -1.82
CA ALA A 204 20.01 11.53 -0.95
C ALA A 204 19.85 10.09 -0.46
N VAL A 205 20.95 9.33 -0.48
CA VAL A 205 20.98 7.93 -0.05
C VAL A 205 22.02 7.75 1.04
N GLY A 206 21.61 7.14 2.15
CA GLY A 206 22.47 6.82 3.29
C GLY A 206 22.05 5.51 3.95
N VAL A 207 22.98 4.86 4.65
CA VAL A 207 22.67 3.72 5.52
C VAL A 207 22.46 4.26 6.93
N VAL A 208 21.36 3.85 7.56
CA VAL A 208 20.99 4.23 8.93
C VAL A 208 21.04 2.99 9.81
N ASN A 209 21.70 3.08 10.97
CA ASN A 209 21.79 1.99 11.93
C ASN A 209 20.50 1.87 12.74
N GLY A 210 19.47 1.31 12.11
CA GLY A 210 18.17 1.07 12.72
C GLY A 210 17.30 0.20 11.83
N THR A 211 16.33 -0.47 12.45
CA THR A 211 15.35 -1.28 11.72
C THR A 211 14.46 -0.39 10.86
N PRO A 212 13.93 -0.91 9.72
CA PRO A 212 13.04 -0.12 8.86
C PRO A 212 11.83 0.44 9.62
N GLU A 213 11.31 -0.33 10.58
CA GLU A 213 10.19 0.04 11.44
C GLU A 213 10.52 1.22 12.37
N ALA A 214 11.67 1.18 13.05
CA ALA A 214 12.08 2.27 13.94
C ALA A 214 12.26 3.58 13.16
N ILE A 215 12.86 3.49 11.98
CA ILE A 215 13.06 4.64 11.08
C ILE A 215 11.70 5.14 10.56
N PHE A 216 10.82 4.24 10.12
CA PHE A 216 9.47 4.57 9.70
C PHE A 216 8.71 5.32 10.80
N ARG A 217 8.65 4.80 12.03
CA ARG A 217 8.01 5.48 13.17
C ARG A 217 8.59 6.87 13.43
N THR A 218 9.91 6.98 13.37
CA THR A 218 10.62 8.26 13.53
C THR A 218 10.20 9.28 12.47
N LEU A 219 10.12 8.86 11.20
CA LEU A 219 9.68 9.69 10.08
C LEU A 219 8.19 10.04 10.13
N MET A 220 7.37 9.17 10.72
CA MET A 220 5.93 9.40 10.88
C MET A 220 5.61 10.35 12.04
N SER A 221 6.52 10.49 13.01
CA SER A 221 6.35 11.37 14.18
C SER A 221 6.32 12.86 13.80
N LEU A 222 5.39 13.60 14.43
CA LEU A 222 5.22 15.06 14.28
C LEU A 222 5.39 15.82 15.61
N GLY A 223 5.71 15.11 16.70
CA GLY A 223 5.87 15.66 18.05
C GLY A 223 7.28 16.17 18.33
N ALA A 224 7.58 16.39 19.62
CA ALA A 224 8.86 16.94 20.07
C ALA A 224 10.09 16.09 19.69
N SER A 225 9.94 14.77 19.58
CA SER A 225 11.03 13.88 19.14
C SER A 225 11.50 14.16 17.70
N ARG A 226 10.69 14.84 16.88
CA ARG A 226 11.05 15.23 15.52
C ARG A 226 12.18 16.27 15.49
N SER A 227 12.23 17.17 16.48
CA SER A 227 13.27 18.20 16.54
C SER A 227 14.65 17.67 16.94
N GLU A 228 14.76 16.42 17.42
CA GLU A 228 16.06 15.79 17.73
C GLU A 228 16.94 15.58 16.48
N TRP A 229 16.33 15.47 15.29
CA TRP A 229 17.05 15.15 14.06
C TRP A 229 16.63 16.00 12.85
N ASP A 230 15.40 16.53 12.81
CA ASP A 230 14.91 17.32 11.68
C ASP A 230 15.10 18.82 11.97
N PHE A 231 16.30 19.33 11.70
CA PHE A 231 16.65 20.75 11.90
C PHE A 231 15.78 21.74 11.11
N SER A 232 15.05 21.26 10.09
CA SER A 232 14.19 22.10 9.27
C SER A 232 12.77 22.23 9.82
N PHE A 233 12.31 21.26 10.61
CA PHE A 233 10.93 21.11 11.06
C PHE A 233 10.68 21.91 12.33
N TYR A 234 9.71 22.83 12.29
CA TYR A 234 9.30 23.62 13.45
C TYR A 234 8.12 22.97 14.19
N ARG A 235 7.02 22.74 13.48
CA ARG A 235 5.79 22.18 14.03
C ARG A 235 5.00 21.52 12.92
N GLY A 236 4.25 20.47 13.25
CA GLY A 236 3.30 19.88 12.31
C GLY A 236 2.13 19.21 13.01
N ASN A 237 1.07 19.00 12.25
CA ASN A 237 -0.14 18.34 12.71
C ASN A 237 -0.83 17.64 11.54
N VAL A 238 -1.52 16.54 11.84
CA VAL A 238 -2.43 15.92 10.88
C VAL A 238 -3.67 16.81 10.79
N VAL A 239 -4.03 17.18 9.56
CA VAL A 239 -5.23 17.96 9.23
C VAL A 239 -6.41 17.02 9.01
N GLU A 240 -6.18 15.89 8.36
CA GLU A 240 -7.22 14.91 8.03
C GLU A 240 -6.61 13.52 7.81
N HIS A 241 -7.26 12.48 8.32
CA HIS A 241 -6.97 11.10 7.96
C HIS A 241 -7.90 10.70 6.81
N LEU A 242 -7.34 10.28 5.67
CA LEU A 242 -8.13 9.88 4.51
C LEU A 242 -8.43 8.37 4.53
N ASP A 243 -7.43 7.58 4.90
CA ASP A 243 -7.54 6.13 5.09
C ASP A 243 -6.40 5.64 6.01
N GLY A 244 -6.27 4.32 6.22
CA GLY A 244 -5.23 3.77 7.10
C GLY A 244 -3.80 3.87 6.57
N HIS A 245 -3.62 4.29 5.31
CA HIS A 245 -2.31 4.45 4.66
C HIS A 245 -2.05 5.88 4.18
N THR A 246 -2.99 6.79 4.39
CA THR A 246 -2.99 8.13 3.80
C THR A 246 -3.51 9.17 4.78
N ASP A 247 -2.74 10.23 4.98
CA ASP A 247 -3.16 11.41 5.72
C ASP A 247 -2.80 12.72 5.00
N ILE A 248 -3.45 13.81 5.39
CA ILE A 248 -3.10 15.17 5.03
C ILE A 248 -2.46 15.81 6.26
N LEU A 249 -1.23 16.28 6.14
CA LEU A 249 -0.48 16.93 7.22
C LEU A 249 -0.06 18.35 6.85
N HIS A 250 -0.05 19.23 7.84
CA HIS A 250 0.53 20.56 7.77
C HIS A 250 1.87 20.55 8.48
N ALA A 251 2.93 21.00 7.81
CA ALA A 251 4.27 21.09 8.37
C ALA A 251 4.82 22.51 8.19
N LYS A 252 5.24 23.15 9.28
CA LYS A 252 5.88 24.46 9.30
C LYS A 252 7.38 24.29 9.45
N LEU A 253 8.16 25.09 8.73
CA LEU A 253 9.63 25.03 8.74
C LEU A 253 10.24 26.22 9.50
N TYR A 254 11.40 26.00 10.11
CA TYR A 254 12.22 27.08 10.66
C TYR A 254 12.78 27.98 9.54
N SER A 255 13.09 29.24 9.89
CA SER A 255 13.73 30.21 8.97
C SER A 255 15.26 30.21 9.02
N ASN A 256 15.87 29.67 10.06
CA ASN A 256 17.32 29.74 10.30
C ASN A 256 18.20 29.12 9.20
N TRP A 257 17.67 28.14 8.45
CA TRP A 257 18.37 27.47 7.37
C TRP A 257 18.03 28.03 5.97
N LEU A 258 17.14 29.02 5.89
CA LEU A 258 16.76 29.69 4.65
C LEU A 258 17.68 30.89 4.39
N PRO A 259 17.96 31.26 3.13
CA PRO A 259 18.72 32.46 2.79
C PRO A 259 18.14 33.72 3.40
N TRP A 260 19.01 34.67 3.72
CA TRP A 260 18.61 35.95 4.31
C TRP A 260 17.58 36.68 3.43
N GLY A 261 16.55 37.24 4.08
CA GLY A 261 15.43 37.93 3.41
C GLY A 261 14.31 37.01 2.88
N MET A 262 14.40 35.69 3.04
CA MET A 262 13.37 34.77 2.59
C MET A 262 12.35 34.42 3.69
N MET A 263 11.06 34.77 3.51
CA MET A 263 9.93 34.48 4.44
C MET A 263 9.77 33.00 4.83
N ARG A 264 9.27 32.64 6.02
CA ARG A 264 9.15 31.22 6.43
C ARG A 264 8.34 30.36 5.45
N ARG A 265 8.59 29.04 5.41
CA ARG A 265 7.85 28.10 4.55
C ARG A 265 7.01 27.14 5.36
N ASP A 266 5.83 26.84 4.81
CA ASP A 266 5.01 25.72 5.24
C ASP A 266 4.73 24.79 4.06
N PHE A 267 4.40 23.54 4.38
CA PHE A 267 3.95 22.53 3.46
C PHE A 267 2.60 21.98 3.92
N LEU A 268 1.68 21.80 2.98
CA LEU A 268 0.45 21.05 3.17
C LEU A 268 0.54 19.82 2.28
N LEU A 269 0.81 18.66 2.89
CA LEU A 269 1.20 17.44 2.19
C LEU A 269 0.14 16.37 2.38
N ARG A 270 -0.25 15.70 1.31
CA ARG A 270 -0.80 14.35 1.40
C ARG A 270 0.37 13.38 1.51
N ARG A 271 0.39 12.60 2.58
CA ARG A 271 1.39 11.58 2.85
C ARG A 271 0.72 10.21 2.73
N TYR A 272 1.25 9.37 1.85
CA TYR A 272 0.85 7.98 1.66
C TYR A 272 2.00 7.06 2.09
N TRP A 273 1.70 5.90 2.68
CA TRP A 273 2.72 4.92 3.04
C TRP A 273 2.28 3.48 2.86
N ARG A 274 3.23 2.61 2.56
CA ARG A 274 3.04 1.15 2.49
C ARG A 274 4.28 0.40 2.92
N ARG A 275 4.10 -0.89 3.19
CA ARG A 275 5.17 -1.83 3.48
C ARG A 275 5.16 -2.94 2.42
N GLU A 276 6.32 -3.19 1.83
CA GLU A 276 6.54 -4.27 0.86
C GLU A 276 6.82 -5.60 1.57
N GLU A 277 6.69 -6.72 0.86
CA GLU A 277 6.89 -8.08 1.42
C GLU A 277 8.30 -8.32 1.96
N ASP A 278 9.30 -7.67 1.37
CA ASP A 278 10.71 -7.74 1.78
C ASP A 278 10.99 -6.93 3.06
N GLY A 279 9.98 -6.23 3.60
CA GLY A 279 10.08 -5.37 4.77
C GLY A 279 10.44 -3.92 4.44
N THR A 280 10.56 -3.55 3.17
CA THR A 280 10.80 -2.17 2.73
C THR A 280 9.60 -1.28 3.05
N TYR A 281 9.83 -0.12 3.65
CA TYR A 281 8.80 0.92 3.79
C TYR A 281 8.94 1.98 2.69
N VAL A 282 7.81 2.36 2.10
CA VAL A 282 7.72 3.45 1.14
C VAL A 282 6.80 4.52 1.72
N ILE A 283 7.27 5.75 1.80
CA ILE A 283 6.49 6.92 2.22
C ILE A 283 6.56 7.94 1.09
N LEU A 284 5.41 8.41 0.61
CA LEU A 284 5.31 9.36 -0.48
C LEU A 284 4.59 10.62 -0.01
N TYR A 285 5.08 11.76 -0.47
CA TYR A 285 4.52 13.07 -0.18
C TYR A 285 4.25 13.81 -1.48
N HIS A 286 3.09 14.47 -1.54
CA HIS A 286 2.82 15.47 -2.56
C HIS A 286 1.99 16.61 -1.96
N SER A 287 2.17 17.82 -2.47
CA SER A 287 1.40 18.97 -1.97
C SER A 287 -0.07 18.88 -2.40
N VAL A 288 -0.96 19.33 -1.52
CA VAL A 288 -2.41 19.39 -1.76
C VAL A 288 -2.98 20.74 -1.32
N ILE A 289 -4.19 21.04 -1.78
CA ILE A 289 -4.98 22.19 -1.34
C ILE A 289 -6.13 21.67 -0.49
N HIS A 290 -6.29 22.20 0.72
CA HIS A 290 -7.32 21.75 1.66
C HIS A 290 -8.06 22.93 2.30
N LYS A 291 -9.40 22.87 2.33
CA LYS A 291 -10.23 23.96 2.87
C LYS A 291 -9.94 24.25 4.35
N LYS A 292 -9.69 23.21 5.16
CA LYS A 292 -9.37 23.34 6.60
C LYS A 292 -7.99 23.95 6.88
N CYS A 293 -7.13 24.12 5.87
CA CYS A 293 -5.78 24.67 6.04
C CYS A 293 -5.42 25.63 4.90
N PRO A 294 -5.99 26.85 4.87
CA PRO A 294 -5.63 27.88 3.90
C PRO A 294 -4.19 28.40 4.12
N PRO A 295 -3.60 29.12 3.14
CA PRO A 295 -2.31 29.80 3.32
C PRO A 295 -2.36 30.74 4.54
N GLN A 296 -1.30 30.73 5.35
CA GLN A 296 -1.23 31.49 6.60
C GLN A 296 -0.32 32.71 6.45
N ASN A 297 -0.69 33.82 7.10
CA ASN A 297 0.14 35.02 7.10
C ASN A 297 1.51 34.74 7.77
N GLY A 298 2.59 35.32 7.22
CA GLY A 298 3.96 35.06 7.66
C GLY A 298 4.61 33.78 7.13
N TYR A 299 3.87 32.95 6.38
CA TYR A 299 4.39 31.75 5.71
C TYR A 299 4.11 31.79 4.20
N VAL A 300 5.10 31.37 3.41
CA VAL A 300 4.95 31.10 1.98
C VAL A 300 4.81 29.60 1.79
N ARG A 301 3.67 29.17 1.24
CA ARG A 301 3.41 27.75 0.98
C ARG A 301 4.28 27.22 -0.13
N ALA A 302 5.29 26.44 0.25
CA ALA A 302 6.13 25.74 -0.70
C ALA A 302 5.33 24.59 -1.33
N CYS A 303 5.66 24.27 -2.58
CA CYS A 303 5.02 23.20 -3.33
C CYS A 303 6.03 22.05 -3.50
N LEU A 304 5.90 21.03 -2.65
CA LEU A 304 6.51 19.73 -2.89
C LEU A 304 5.74 19.05 -4.02
N LYS A 305 6.31 19.05 -5.23
CA LYS A 305 5.75 18.36 -6.40
C LYS A 305 5.74 16.85 -6.14
N SER A 306 6.88 16.34 -5.69
CA SER A 306 7.04 14.96 -5.26
C SER A 306 8.12 14.86 -4.19
N GLY A 307 7.91 14.01 -3.20
CA GLY A 307 8.90 13.70 -2.20
C GLY A 307 8.62 12.37 -1.54
N GLY A 308 9.56 11.83 -0.79
CA GLY A 308 9.35 10.55 -0.14
C GLY A 308 10.58 9.92 0.47
N TYR A 309 10.34 8.82 1.18
CA TYR A 309 11.36 7.93 1.70
C TYR A 309 11.14 6.52 1.20
N VAL A 310 12.24 5.84 0.87
CA VAL A 310 12.28 4.38 0.70
C VAL A 310 13.27 3.84 1.72
N ILE A 311 12.83 2.93 2.58
CA ILE A 311 13.57 2.41 3.73
C ILE A 311 13.67 0.90 3.55
N THR A 312 14.79 0.43 3.01
CA THR A 312 14.99 -0.97 2.67
C THR A 312 15.85 -1.65 3.73
N PRO A 313 15.42 -2.79 4.32
CA PRO A 313 16.25 -3.53 5.26
C PRO A 313 17.54 -4.01 4.59
N VAL A 314 18.67 -3.83 5.28
CA VAL A 314 19.97 -4.40 4.91
C VAL A 314 20.58 -5.09 6.12
N ASN A 315 21.63 -5.91 5.91
CA ASN A 315 22.34 -6.58 7.00
C ASN A 315 21.41 -7.33 7.98
N LYS A 316 20.54 -8.19 7.44
CA LYS A 316 19.53 -8.96 8.19
C LYS A 316 18.53 -8.07 8.98
N GLY A 317 18.30 -6.84 8.53
CA GLY A 317 17.32 -5.92 9.10
C GLY A 317 17.81 -5.09 10.29
N ARG A 318 19.09 -5.22 10.68
CA ARG A 318 19.70 -4.39 11.74
C ARG A 318 19.94 -2.95 11.27
N GLU A 319 20.25 -2.80 10.00
CA GLU A 319 20.46 -1.52 9.34
C GLU A 319 19.45 -1.35 8.22
N SER A 320 19.25 -0.10 7.79
CA SER A 320 18.37 0.20 6.66
C SER A 320 19.05 1.12 5.67
N LEU A 321 18.94 0.79 4.38
CA LEU A 321 19.26 1.70 3.30
C LEU A 321 18.09 2.68 3.15
N VAL A 322 18.34 3.96 3.41
CA VAL A 322 17.33 5.01 3.32
C VAL A 322 17.61 5.90 2.11
N LYS A 323 16.63 5.98 1.22
CA LYS A 323 16.60 6.93 0.10
C LYS A 323 15.59 8.01 0.45
N HIS A 324 16.00 9.27 0.50
CA HIS A 324 15.13 10.43 0.69
C HIS A 324 15.13 11.25 -0.60
N MET A 325 13.95 11.48 -1.18
CA MET A 325 13.79 12.15 -2.48
C MET A 325 12.92 13.38 -2.35
N LEU A 326 13.28 14.46 -3.04
CA LEU A 326 12.56 15.73 -3.02
C LEU A 326 12.62 16.44 -4.38
N ALA A 327 11.46 16.88 -4.85
CA ALA A 327 11.27 17.83 -5.94
C ALA A 327 10.40 18.99 -5.43
N VAL A 328 11.05 20.08 -5.03
CA VAL A 328 10.41 21.21 -4.33
C VAL A 328 10.46 22.47 -5.17
N ASP A 329 9.30 23.10 -5.37
CA ASP A 329 9.19 24.50 -5.72
C ASP A 329 9.04 25.34 -4.44
N TRP A 330 10.14 26.01 -4.08
CA TRP A 330 10.24 26.86 -2.89
C TRP A 330 9.54 28.22 -3.02
N LYS A 331 8.87 28.50 -4.16
CA LYS A 331 8.13 29.74 -4.44
C LYS A 331 8.97 31.01 -4.24
N PHE A 332 10.11 31.08 -4.92
CA PHE A 332 11.00 32.24 -4.89
C PHE A 332 10.39 33.47 -5.58
N TRP A 333 10.48 34.63 -4.90
CA TRP A 333 9.97 35.90 -5.41
C TRP A 333 10.79 36.50 -6.57
N LYS A 334 12.10 36.23 -6.65
CA LYS A 334 13.02 36.77 -7.68
C LYS A 334 13.42 35.70 -8.69
N VAL A 335 13.13 35.93 -9.98
CA VAL A 335 13.27 34.96 -11.09
C VAL A 335 14.72 34.52 -11.35
N TYR A 336 15.68 35.43 -11.19
CA TYR A 336 17.09 35.22 -11.55
C TYR A 336 17.90 34.41 -10.51
N LEU A 337 17.42 34.30 -9.26
CA LEU A 337 18.06 33.48 -8.21
C LEU A 337 17.47 32.06 -8.12
N ARG A 338 16.49 31.71 -8.97
CA ARG A 338 15.62 30.52 -8.73
C ARG A 338 16.37 29.19 -8.78
N GLN A 339 17.19 28.94 -9.79
CA GLN A 339 17.68 27.59 -10.08
C GLN A 339 18.77 27.07 -9.11
N PRO A 340 19.91 27.78 -8.93
CA PRO A 340 20.98 27.29 -8.05
C PRO A 340 20.57 27.31 -6.57
N TYR A 341 19.83 28.33 -6.13
CA TYR A 341 19.37 28.42 -4.74
C TYR A 341 18.27 27.42 -4.41
N ALA A 342 17.32 27.14 -5.32
CA ALA A 342 16.33 26.08 -5.09
C ALA A 342 17.00 24.71 -4.92
N ARG A 343 17.98 24.41 -5.78
CA ARG A 343 18.76 23.17 -5.68
C ARG A 343 19.51 23.08 -4.35
N SER A 344 20.20 24.15 -3.95
CA SER A 344 20.92 24.20 -2.67
C SER A 344 19.99 24.02 -1.47
N LEU A 345 18.82 24.68 -1.47
CA LEU A 345 17.81 24.50 -0.42
C LEU A 345 17.28 23.07 -0.36
N THR A 346 17.01 22.45 -1.50
CA THR A 346 16.56 21.06 -1.55
C THR A 346 17.64 20.10 -1.05
N ILE A 347 18.91 20.30 -1.43
CA ILE A 347 20.03 19.50 -0.90
C ILE A 347 20.14 19.67 0.61
N ARG A 348 20.09 20.91 1.12
CA ARG A 348 20.07 21.17 2.56
C ARG A 348 18.89 20.47 3.23
N MET A 349 17.70 20.52 2.63
CA MET A 349 16.54 19.78 3.14
C MET A 349 16.77 18.26 3.18
N LEU A 350 17.49 17.70 2.21
CA LEU A 350 17.85 16.27 2.16
C LEU A 350 18.90 15.88 3.22
N GLU A 351 19.78 16.79 3.63
CA GLU A 351 20.80 16.56 4.67
C GLU A 351 20.22 16.17 6.03
N ARG A 352 18.91 16.37 6.27
CA ARG A 352 18.21 15.80 7.43
C ARG A 352 18.42 14.29 7.56
N LEU A 353 18.69 13.60 6.46
CA LEU A 353 19.00 12.17 6.45
C LEU A 353 20.34 11.88 7.15
N ALA A 354 21.33 12.76 7.05
CA ALA A 354 22.56 12.64 7.80
C ALA A 354 22.28 12.83 9.30
N ALA A 355 21.51 13.84 9.69
CA ALA A 355 21.13 14.05 11.09
C ALA A 355 20.34 12.85 11.66
N LEU A 356 19.42 12.28 10.88
CA LEU A 356 18.72 11.04 11.23
C LEU A 356 19.71 9.88 11.46
N ARG A 357 20.68 9.70 10.56
CA ARG A 357 21.72 8.67 10.71
C ARG A 357 22.52 8.86 12.00
N GLU A 358 23.02 10.07 12.25
CA GLU A 358 23.79 10.39 13.46
C GLU A 358 22.97 10.14 14.73
N MET A 359 21.69 10.53 14.77
CA MET A 359 20.82 10.28 15.92
C MET A 359 20.66 8.78 16.21
N PHE A 360 20.44 7.96 15.18
CA PHE A 360 20.33 6.50 15.34
C PHE A 360 21.67 5.88 15.80
N GLN A 361 22.79 6.37 15.27
CA GLN A 361 24.12 5.92 15.68
C GLN A 361 24.40 6.28 17.14
N ALA A 362 24.05 7.49 17.59
CA ALA A 362 24.19 7.91 18.98
C ALA A 362 23.31 7.08 19.93
N LYS A 363 22.08 6.75 19.52
CA LYS A 363 21.17 5.88 20.30
C LYS A 363 21.67 4.44 20.37
N ALA A 364 22.35 3.94 19.33
CA ALA A 364 22.96 2.62 19.33
C ALA A 364 24.14 2.50 20.32
N GLY A 365 24.90 3.59 20.53
CA GLY A 365 26.01 3.63 21.49
C GLY A 365 25.61 3.65 22.96
N ASN A 366 24.33 3.89 23.28
CA ASN A 366 23.82 3.89 24.65
C ASN A 366 23.37 2.51 25.14
N TYR A 367 23.63 1.45 24.37
CA TYR A 367 23.54 0.06 24.84
C TYR A 367 24.94 -0.54 24.85
N PRO A 368 25.50 -0.95 26.01
CA PRO A 368 26.68 -1.78 26.01
C PRO A 368 26.29 -3.12 25.37
N SER A 369 26.87 -3.41 24.21
CA SER A 369 26.77 -4.72 23.59
C SER A 369 27.83 -5.64 24.20
N ASP A 370 27.41 -6.53 25.11
CA ASP A 370 27.74 -7.96 25.04
C ASP A 370 26.72 -8.79 25.86
N PHE A 371 26.40 -9.96 25.30
CA PHE A 371 25.46 -11.00 25.74
C PHE A 371 25.76 -11.49 27.18
N SER A 372 24.86 -12.07 27.98
CA SER A 372 23.94 -13.19 27.74
C SER A 372 23.06 -13.35 28.99
N SER A 373 21.85 -13.86 28.81
CA SER A 373 20.96 -14.36 29.86
C SER A 373 21.67 -15.20 30.93
N ALA A 374 21.57 -14.77 32.18
CA ALA A 374 21.49 -15.64 33.35
C ALA A 374 20.77 -14.86 34.46
N ASP A 375 19.85 -15.54 35.11
CA ASP A 375 19.14 -15.12 36.32
C ASP A 375 20.03 -14.34 37.28
N SER A 376 19.51 -13.24 37.82
CA SER A 376 19.65 -12.90 39.23
C SER A 376 18.73 -11.75 39.57
N GLU A 377 17.69 -12.09 40.33
CA GLU A 377 16.93 -11.17 41.16
C GLU A 377 17.90 -10.30 41.97
N VAL A 378 17.92 -9.00 41.71
CA VAL A 378 18.49 -8.04 42.66
C VAL A 378 17.34 -7.39 43.41
N LYS A 379 17.03 -8.07 44.50
CA LYS A 379 16.48 -7.56 45.75
C LYS A 379 16.90 -6.10 45.98
N ILE A 380 15.94 -5.18 45.94
CA ILE A 380 16.12 -3.84 46.50
C ILE A 380 16.00 -3.99 48.02
N MET A 381 17.12 -3.77 48.73
CA MET A 381 17.11 -3.52 50.16
C MET A 381 16.44 -2.17 50.41
N LEU A 382 15.33 -2.19 51.16
CA LEU A 382 14.95 -1.07 52.02
C LEU A 382 14.55 -1.65 53.38
N ASP A 383 15.34 -1.24 54.37
CA ASP A 383 15.14 -1.15 55.82
C ASP A 383 14.46 -2.28 56.62
N GLN A 384 15.28 -2.84 57.51
CA GLN A 384 14.89 -3.60 58.68
C GLN A 384 14.22 -2.68 59.70
N ALA A 385 12.97 -2.99 60.06
CA ALA A 385 12.44 -2.76 61.38
C ALA A 385 11.76 -4.05 61.87
N THR A 386 12.24 -4.48 63.03
CA THR A 386 11.86 -5.63 63.86
C THR A 386 10.36 -5.80 64.09
N VAL A 387 9.86 -7.04 64.16
CA VAL A 387 9.30 -7.70 65.37
C VAL A 387 8.90 -9.13 65.02
N GLU A 388 9.15 -10.01 65.98
CA GLU A 388 9.07 -11.46 66.02
C GLU A 388 7.64 -12.04 66.09
N ASP A 389 7.55 -13.31 65.70
CA ASP A 389 6.73 -14.43 66.20
C ASP A 389 5.19 -14.39 66.16
N ILE A 390 4.57 -15.45 65.60
CA ILE A 390 4.11 -16.64 66.34
C ILE A 390 3.55 -17.69 65.36
N LYS A 391 3.72 -18.96 65.77
CA LYS A 391 3.48 -20.23 65.09
C LYS A 391 2.00 -20.68 64.98
N SER A 392 1.75 -21.46 63.93
CA SER A 392 1.14 -22.82 63.88
C SER A 392 -0.32 -23.11 64.26
N GLU A 393 -0.79 -24.20 63.60
CA GLU A 393 -1.86 -25.14 63.97
C GLU A 393 -3.31 -24.72 63.62
N ASP A 394 -4.23 -25.60 63.21
CA ASP A 394 -4.22 -26.95 62.62
C ASP A 394 -5.69 -27.31 62.30
N ILE A 395 -5.91 -28.34 61.47
CA ILE A 395 -7.00 -29.33 61.55
C ILE A 395 -8.48 -28.85 61.51
N SER A 396 -9.22 -29.24 60.46
CA SER A 396 -10.16 -30.40 60.51
C SER A 396 -11.07 -30.50 59.28
N GLN A 397 -11.04 -31.70 58.68
CA GLN A 397 -12.03 -32.23 57.75
C GLN A 397 -13.23 -32.82 58.52
N GLN A 398 -14.42 -32.79 57.90
CA GLN A 398 -15.50 -33.81 57.88
C GLN A 398 -16.79 -33.09 57.41
N LYS A 399 -17.74 -33.64 56.63
CA LYS A 399 -18.08 -35.00 56.20
C LYS A 399 -19.23 -34.91 55.15
N LEU A 400 -19.30 -35.89 54.23
CA LEU A 400 -20.46 -36.63 53.63
C LEU A 400 -21.83 -35.90 53.44
N GLU A 401 -22.66 -36.10 52.41
CA GLU A 401 -23.02 -37.28 51.59
C GLU A 401 -23.95 -36.77 50.45
N LEU A 402 -23.77 -37.21 49.19
CA LEU A 402 -24.68 -38.07 48.38
C LEU A 402 -26.08 -37.52 48.02
N ASP A 403 -26.37 -37.38 46.71
CA ASP A 403 -27.49 -38.12 46.10
C ASP A 403 -27.38 -38.27 44.57
N VAL A 404 -27.94 -39.39 44.11
CA VAL A 404 -28.04 -40.00 42.76
C VAL A 404 -29.23 -39.29 42.04
N ASP A 405 -29.45 -39.22 40.71
CA ASP A 405 -29.61 -40.30 39.75
C ASP A 405 -30.18 -39.79 38.39
N LEU A 406 -30.10 -40.67 37.38
CA LEU A 406 -30.86 -40.77 36.11
C LEU A 406 -30.26 -40.27 34.78
N GLU A 407 -29.87 -41.27 33.99
CA GLU A 407 -29.69 -41.30 32.54
C GLU A 407 -31.02 -41.16 31.78
N ASP A 408 -30.98 -40.56 30.59
CA ASP A 408 -31.88 -40.89 29.47
C ASP A 408 -31.09 -40.71 28.17
N ASP A 409 -31.16 -41.73 27.32
CA ASP A 409 -30.32 -41.93 26.12
C ASP A 409 -31.13 -41.73 24.82
N GLU A 410 -30.38 -41.62 23.70
CA GLU A 410 -30.80 -41.64 22.27
C GLU A 410 -31.16 -40.29 21.57
N PRO A 411 -30.91 -40.13 20.24
CA PRO A 411 -29.76 -40.59 19.45
C PRO A 411 -29.18 -39.52 18.50
N GLU A 412 -28.08 -39.90 17.83
CA GLU A 412 -27.31 -39.17 16.82
C GLU A 412 -28.10 -38.31 15.81
N LYS A 413 -27.57 -37.10 15.53
CA LYS A 413 -27.63 -36.49 14.19
C LYS A 413 -26.29 -35.84 13.83
N THR A 414 -25.56 -36.53 12.96
CA THR A 414 -24.43 -36.02 12.20
C THR A 414 -24.87 -34.83 11.35
N ASN A 415 -24.31 -33.65 11.62
CA ASN A 415 -24.32 -32.54 10.68
C ASN A 415 -22.91 -31.93 10.61
N SER A 416 -22.23 -32.22 9.50
CA SER A 416 -20.99 -31.57 9.05
C SER A 416 -21.26 -30.08 8.81
N GLY A 417 -21.08 -29.24 9.84
CA GLY A 417 -21.28 -27.80 9.75
C GLY A 417 -19.96 -27.01 9.74
N ARG A 418 -19.61 -26.44 8.58
CA ARG A 418 -18.63 -25.35 8.47
C ARG A 418 -19.00 -24.25 9.48
N ARG A 419 -18.10 -23.94 10.42
CA ARG A 419 -18.31 -22.84 11.40
C ARG A 419 -17.87 -21.50 10.79
N SER A 420 -18.82 -20.56 10.67
CA SER A 420 -18.67 -19.21 10.06
C SER A 420 -17.81 -18.24 10.88
N LEU A 421 -17.16 -17.24 10.25
CA LEU A 421 -16.41 -16.18 10.95
C LEU A 421 -17.33 -15.32 11.85
N MET A 422 -18.64 -15.30 11.60
CA MET A 422 -19.64 -14.67 12.46
C MET A 422 -19.66 -15.28 13.85
N SER A 423 -19.28 -16.54 14.02
CA SER A 423 -19.12 -17.13 15.34
C SER A 423 -18.11 -16.32 16.15
N LEU A 424 -16.93 -15.96 15.60
CA LEU A 424 -15.93 -15.05 16.19
C LEU A 424 -16.46 -13.63 16.45
N ASN A 425 -17.60 -13.25 15.86
CA ASN A 425 -18.20 -11.92 15.95
C ASN A 425 -19.43 -11.85 16.89
N ASP A 426 -20.06 -12.97 17.25
CA ASP A 426 -21.31 -13.03 18.02
C ASP A 426 -21.25 -12.34 19.41
N ALA A 427 -22.39 -11.83 19.90
CA ALA A 427 -22.53 -10.84 20.97
C ALA A 427 -22.94 -11.41 22.35
N SER A 428 -22.86 -12.73 22.55
CA SER A 428 -23.34 -13.41 23.77
C SER A 428 -22.57 -13.15 25.09
N ASP A 429 -21.71 -12.13 25.12
CA ASP A 429 -20.84 -11.78 26.25
C ASP A 429 -21.20 -10.37 26.80
N GLU A 430 -22.45 -9.90 26.55
CA GLU A 430 -22.98 -8.59 26.97
C GLU A 430 -23.49 -8.55 28.43
N PHE A 431 -23.25 -9.58 29.25
CA PHE A 431 -23.68 -9.59 30.64
C PHE A 431 -22.54 -10.04 31.55
N PHE A 432 -22.15 -9.15 32.49
CA PHE A 432 -21.06 -9.21 33.45
C PHE A 432 -19.65 -8.87 32.92
N ASP A 433 -19.31 -7.59 32.98
CA ASP A 433 -18.00 -7.12 33.42
C ASP A 433 -18.22 -5.81 34.21
N VAL A 434 -18.03 -5.88 35.52
CA VAL A 434 -18.11 -4.76 36.47
C VAL A 434 -16.95 -3.78 36.17
N PRO A 435 -17.17 -2.45 36.08
CA PRO A 435 -16.06 -1.52 35.94
C PRO A 435 -15.16 -1.58 37.19
N ASP A 436 -13.86 -1.75 36.95
CA ASP A 436 -12.82 -1.69 37.97
C ASP A 436 -12.93 -0.34 38.71
N SER A 437 -13.20 -0.41 40.01
CA SER A 437 -13.36 0.74 40.89
C SER A 437 -11.98 1.37 41.15
N GLY A 438 -11.56 2.24 40.23
CA GLY A 438 -10.27 2.95 40.32
C GLY A 438 -10.21 4.35 39.72
N GLU A 439 -11.30 4.86 39.11
CA GLU A 439 -11.35 6.22 38.57
C GLU A 439 -12.67 6.90 38.93
N MET A 440 -12.85 7.19 40.22
CA MET A 440 -13.74 8.23 40.69
C MET A 440 -12.90 9.13 41.60
N ILE A 441 -12.51 10.29 41.08
CA ILE A 441 -12.28 11.58 41.75
C ILE A 441 -11.54 12.45 40.72
N ALA A 442 -12.28 13.38 40.12
CA ALA A 442 -11.87 14.76 39.86
C ALA A 442 -12.74 15.32 38.73
N PHE A 443 -13.99 15.67 39.03
CA PHE A 443 -14.68 16.79 38.38
C PHE A 443 -15.92 17.11 39.20
N ASP A 444 -15.78 18.07 40.13
CA ASP A 444 -16.83 19.02 40.47
C ASP A 444 -16.25 20.21 41.24
N HIS A 445 -16.96 21.35 41.11
CA HIS A 445 -16.62 22.74 41.46
C HIS A 445 -15.87 23.49 40.33
N LEU A 446 -16.37 24.59 39.75
CA LEU A 446 -17.34 25.55 40.24
C LEU A 446 -17.92 26.41 39.08
N GLU A 447 -19.25 26.41 39.01
CA GLU A 447 -20.22 27.49 38.71
C GLU A 447 -19.98 28.65 37.72
N ASN A 448 -21.00 28.78 36.86
CA ASN A 448 -21.91 29.93 36.67
C ASN A 448 -21.38 31.33 36.28
N GLY A 449 -21.94 31.85 35.19
CA GLY A 449 -21.88 33.28 34.87
C GLY A 449 -22.49 33.71 33.53
N TRP A 450 -23.81 33.50 33.37
CA TRP A 450 -24.83 34.32 32.68
C TRP A 450 -24.49 35.17 31.43
N PHE A 451 -25.34 35.00 30.40
CA PHE A 451 -25.57 35.90 29.26
C PHE A 451 -26.20 37.24 29.67
N PRO A 452 -26.18 38.25 28.77
CA PRO A 452 -27.47 38.60 28.16
C PRO A 452 -27.41 38.87 26.65
N GLU A 453 -28.51 38.49 25.98
CA GLU A 453 -28.91 38.87 24.62
C GLU A 453 -29.11 40.39 24.48
N VAL A 454 -28.75 40.94 23.32
CA VAL A 454 -29.49 42.05 22.69
C VAL A 454 -29.55 41.82 21.19
N SER A 455 -30.77 41.75 20.69
CA SER A 455 -31.22 41.67 19.31
C SER A 455 -31.24 43.06 18.63
N GLN A 456 -30.99 43.13 17.32
CA GLN A 456 -31.68 44.06 16.39
C GLN A 456 -31.31 43.85 14.91
N GLU A 457 -32.34 43.94 14.05
CA GLU A 457 -32.33 43.81 12.60
C GLU A 457 -32.13 45.18 11.87
N TRP A 458 -31.35 45.15 10.76
CA TRP A 458 -31.39 45.83 9.42
C TRP A 458 -32.24 47.11 9.19
N PRO A 459 -31.89 48.10 8.31
CA PRO A 459 -31.62 47.90 6.86
C PRO A 459 -30.66 48.91 6.13
N ALA A 460 -30.55 48.76 4.80
CA ALA A 460 -29.61 49.41 3.85
C ALA A 460 -30.00 50.82 3.33
N SER A 461 -29.02 51.61 2.84
CA SER A 461 -29.11 52.42 1.59
C SER A 461 -27.85 53.25 1.25
N ASN A 462 -27.38 53.15 -0.02
CA ASN A 462 -26.91 54.18 -0.99
C ASN A 462 -25.83 55.22 -0.59
N MET A 463 -24.95 55.77 -1.44
CA MET A 463 -24.38 55.54 -2.76
C MET A 463 -23.26 56.61 -2.89
N SER A 464 -22.06 56.26 -3.36
CA SER A 464 -21.20 57.22 -4.11
C SER A 464 -20.07 56.47 -4.83
N GLN A 465 -20.14 56.41 -6.16
CA GLN A 465 -18.99 56.12 -7.02
C GLN A 465 -18.23 57.43 -7.28
N PRO A 466 -16.92 57.37 -7.55
CA PRO A 466 -16.55 57.58 -8.95
C PRO A 466 -15.39 56.70 -9.47
N ARG A 467 -15.59 56.29 -10.73
CA ARG A 467 -14.66 56.22 -11.86
C ARG A 467 -13.42 55.31 -11.78
N LEU A 468 -13.55 54.24 -12.57
CA LEU A 468 -12.58 53.21 -12.91
C LEU A 468 -11.30 53.78 -13.55
N SER A 469 -10.16 53.30 -13.06
CA SER A 469 -8.84 53.38 -13.69
C SER A 469 -8.52 52.06 -14.39
N SER A 470 -7.74 52.15 -15.48
CA SER A 470 -7.36 51.15 -16.50
C SER A 470 -6.74 49.82 -16.01
N ALA A 471 -6.78 49.51 -14.72
CA ALA A 471 -6.43 48.20 -14.15
C ALA A 471 -7.65 47.26 -14.00
N ALA A 472 -8.87 47.77 -14.10
CA ALA A 472 -10.11 47.00 -13.92
C ALA A 472 -10.47 46.05 -15.07
N VAL A 473 -9.93 46.27 -16.28
CA VAL A 473 -10.11 45.32 -17.41
C VAL A 473 -9.21 44.09 -17.24
N PHE A 474 -8.06 44.22 -16.58
CA PHE A 474 -7.16 43.11 -16.30
C PHE A 474 -7.57 42.30 -15.06
N VAL A 475 -8.15 42.96 -14.05
CA VAL A 475 -8.69 42.29 -12.86
C VAL A 475 -10.02 41.59 -13.16
N LYS A 476 -10.86 42.08 -14.09
CA LYS A 476 -12.07 41.34 -14.53
C LYS A 476 -11.70 40.06 -15.28
N LYS A 477 -10.64 40.08 -16.11
CA LYS A 477 -10.13 38.89 -16.80
C LYS A 477 -9.45 37.87 -15.88
N ILE A 478 -8.99 38.28 -14.69
CA ILE A 478 -8.41 37.37 -13.67
C ILE A 478 -9.46 36.89 -12.67
N HIS A 479 -10.49 37.68 -12.36
CA HIS A 479 -11.59 37.24 -11.52
C HIS A 479 -12.51 36.22 -12.23
N ASP A 480 -12.65 36.32 -13.56
CA ASP A 480 -13.37 35.32 -14.36
C ASP A 480 -12.59 33.99 -14.50
N LEU A 481 -11.26 33.99 -14.27
CA LEU A 481 -10.41 32.78 -14.25
C LEU A 481 -10.19 32.19 -12.85
N ALA A 482 -10.51 32.93 -11.77
CA ALA A 482 -10.21 32.53 -10.40
C ALA A 482 -11.43 32.06 -9.59
N VAL A 483 -12.65 32.16 -10.11
CA VAL A 483 -13.89 31.72 -9.42
C VAL A 483 -14.36 30.31 -9.83
N GLN A 484 -13.84 29.70 -10.89
CA GLN A 484 -14.28 28.36 -11.33
C GLN A 484 -13.58 27.17 -10.65
N LYS A 485 -13.41 27.17 -9.31
CA LYS A 485 -13.06 25.95 -8.56
C LYS A 485 -13.69 25.89 -7.16
N LYS A 486 -15.02 25.71 -7.12
CA LYS A 486 -15.76 24.67 -6.35
C LYS A 486 -17.17 25.15 -6.00
N GLY A 487 -18.16 24.47 -6.58
CA GLY A 487 -19.58 24.56 -6.21
C GLY A 487 -20.43 24.46 -7.47
N TYR A 488 -21.09 23.33 -7.67
CA TYR A 488 -21.87 22.96 -8.85
C TYR A 488 -22.88 24.05 -9.26
N MET A 489 -22.97 24.35 -10.56
CA MET A 489 -24.20 24.79 -11.24
C MET A 489 -24.13 24.34 -12.70
N ASP A 490 -25.22 23.71 -13.10
CA ASP A 490 -25.54 23.21 -14.42
C ASP A 490 -25.69 24.39 -15.41
N PHE A 491 -25.00 24.31 -16.55
CA PHE A 491 -25.39 24.99 -17.77
C PHE A 491 -25.10 24.03 -18.91
N GLN A 492 -26.18 23.38 -19.32
CA GLN A 492 -26.43 22.76 -20.61
C GLN A 492 -25.86 23.61 -21.75
N GLU A 493 -24.57 23.46 -22.04
CA GLU A 493 -23.99 23.87 -23.31
C GLU A 493 -24.20 22.68 -24.25
N LEU A 494 -25.37 22.71 -24.92
CA LEU A 494 -25.68 21.95 -26.12
C LEU A 494 -24.60 22.24 -27.17
N ALA A 495 -23.44 21.59 -27.05
CA ALA A 495 -22.85 21.01 -28.23
C ALA A 495 -23.93 20.08 -28.78
N LYS A 496 -24.38 20.33 -30.01
CA LYS A 496 -25.03 19.30 -30.81
C LYS A 496 -23.97 18.21 -31.04
N GLU A 497 -23.70 17.42 -30.02
CA GLU A 497 -23.08 16.12 -30.20
C GLU A 497 -24.17 15.30 -30.87
N GLU A 498 -23.99 15.09 -32.17
CA GLU A 498 -24.70 14.03 -32.86
C GLU A 498 -24.61 12.79 -31.96
N ASN A 499 -25.76 12.15 -31.70
CA ASN A 499 -25.87 10.90 -30.95
C ASN A 499 -25.07 9.80 -31.68
N VAL A 500 -23.75 9.85 -31.62
CA VAL A 500 -22.86 8.78 -32.05
C VAL A 500 -22.84 7.83 -30.85
N VAL A 501 -23.61 6.76 -30.96
CA VAL A 501 -23.56 5.66 -30.00
C VAL A 501 -22.09 5.24 -29.83
N PRO A 502 -21.53 5.22 -28.61
CA PRO A 502 -20.12 4.89 -28.40
C PRO A 502 -19.81 3.50 -28.96
N SER A 503 -18.93 3.43 -29.96
CA SER A 503 -18.40 2.15 -30.45
C SER A 503 -17.31 1.67 -29.49
N PHE A 504 -17.63 0.67 -28.67
CA PHE A 504 -16.65 0.05 -27.77
C PHE A 504 -15.54 -0.66 -28.56
N GLY A 505 -14.30 -0.42 -28.16
CA GLY A 505 -13.06 -0.90 -28.76
C GLY A 505 -12.28 0.14 -29.55
N ASN A 506 -12.73 1.39 -29.61
CA ASN A 506 -12.10 2.41 -30.47
C ASN A 506 -12.16 3.85 -29.91
N THR A 507 -12.44 4.05 -28.62
CA THR A 507 -12.47 5.41 -28.06
C THR A 507 -11.06 6.01 -27.90
N LEU A 508 -10.02 5.18 -27.76
CA LEU A 508 -8.62 5.63 -27.88
C LEU A 508 -8.05 5.34 -29.28
N GLN A 509 -7.41 6.34 -29.87
CA GLN A 509 -6.76 6.20 -31.18
C GLN A 509 -5.46 5.39 -31.07
N LYS A 510 -5.24 4.48 -32.03
CA LYS A 510 -3.96 3.78 -32.19
C LYS A 510 -2.88 4.71 -32.78
N ASP A 511 -1.72 4.78 -32.14
CA ASP A 511 -0.55 5.51 -32.65
C ASP A 511 0.74 4.71 -32.51
N SER A 512 1.16 4.04 -33.58
CA SER A 512 2.43 3.30 -33.63
C SER A 512 3.66 4.19 -33.43
N ALA A 513 3.59 5.49 -33.73
CA ALA A 513 4.71 6.42 -33.55
C ALA A 513 4.83 6.94 -32.12
N CYS A 514 3.87 6.64 -31.23
CA CYS A 514 3.84 7.04 -29.82
C CYS A 514 4.06 8.55 -29.60
N SER A 515 3.49 9.37 -30.49
CA SER A 515 3.65 10.82 -30.53
C SER A 515 2.37 11.59 -30.17
N LEU A 516 1.22 10.98 -30.39
CA LEU A 516 -0.09 11.56 -30.12
C LEU A 516 -0.48 11.38 -28.66
N PRO A 517 -0.96 12.43 -27.98
CA PRO A 517 -1.54 12.29 -26.64
C PRO A 517 -2.87 11.54 -26.69
N CYS A 518 -3.23 10.87 -25.61
CA CYS A 518 -4.45 10.06 -25.50
C CYS A 518 -4.53 8.98 -26.59
N SER A 519 -3.42 8.27 -26.79
CA SER A 519 -3.30 7.20 -27.77
C SER A 519 -2.84 5.89 -27.13
N TRP A 520 -3.05 4.79 -27.83
CA TRP A 520 -2.53 3.49 -27.47
C TRP A 520 -1.62 2.90 -28.56
N ALA A 521 -0.69 2.05 -28.12
CA ALA A 521 0.16 1.23 -28.96
C ALA A 521 0.48 -0.09 -28.22
N THR A 522 1.22 -0.99 -28.85
CA THR A 522 1.80 -2.18 -28.20
C THR A 522 3.20 -1.85 -27.69
N SER A 523 3.52 -2.23 -26.46
CA SER A 523 4.89 -2.14 -25.94
C SER A 523 5.79 -3.20 -26.56
N ASP A 524 7.09 -2.93 -26.62
CA ASP A 524 8.12 -3.92 -26.98
C ASP A 524 8.12 -5.07 -25.96
N PRO A 525 7.77 -6.31 -26.36
CA PRO A 525 7.75 -7.47 -25.49
C PRO A 525 9.07 -7.71 -24.76
N THR A 526 10.21 -7.40 -25.40
CA THR A 526 11.54 -7.67 -24.83
C THR A 526 11.88 -6.81 -23.61
N THR A 527 11.05 -5.81 -23.32
CA THR A 527 11.09 -4.99 -22.10
C THR A 527 10.72 -5.79 -20.85
N PHE A 528 9.91 -6.84 -20.99
CA PHE A 528 9.35 -7.63 -19.89
C PHE A 528 10.09 -8.96 -19.70
N LEU A 529 10.31 -9.31 -18.44
CA LEU A 529 10.89 -10.57 -18.02
C LEU A 529 9.79 -11.54 -17.59
N ILE A 530 9.88 -12.77 -18.08
CA ILE A 530 8.93 -13.85 -17.82
C ILE A 530 9.66 -15.11 -17.34
N ARG A 531 8.97 -16.02 -16.66
CA ARG A 531 9.60 -17.26 -16.17
C ARG A 531 10.15 -18.09 -17.34
N GLY A 532 11.42 -18.44 -17.26
CA GLY A 532 12.07 -19.32 -18.24
C GLY A 532 11.62 -20.78 -18.09
N GLU A 533 12.05 -21.61 -19.04
CA GLU A 533 11.73 -23.04 -19.10
C GLU A 533 12.10 -23.80 -17.81
N ASN A 534 13.27 -23.49 -17.23
CA ASN A 534 13.76 -24.12 -16.01
C ASN A 534 13.46 -23.32 -14.72
N TYR A 535 12.54 -22.35 -14.77
CA TYR A 535 12.31 -21.41 -13.66
C TYR A 535 12.02 -22.08 -12.32
N LEU A 536 11.28 -23.19 -12.32
CA LEU A 536 10.97 -23.92 -11.07
C LEU A 536 12.23 -24.50 -10.39
N LYS A 537 13.32 -24.69 -11.14
CA LYS A 537 14.59 -25.22 -10.66
C LYS A 537 15.60 -24.09 -10.35
N ASP A 538 15.69 -23.09 -11.21
CA ASP A 538 16.75 -22.08 -11.16
C ASP A 538 16.29 -20.66 -10.77
N ASN A 539 14.98 -20.41 -10.71
CA ASN A 539 14.35 -19.10 -10.52
C ASN A 539 14.78 -18.03 -11.53
N GLN A 540 15.19 -18.42 -12.74
CA GLN A 540 15.68 -17.50 -13.77
C GLN A 540 14.59 -17.05 -14.76
N LYS A 541 14.46 -15.74 -14.88
CA LYS A 541 13.55 -15.11 -15.85
C LYS A 541 14.28 -14.79 -17.15
N ILE A 542 13.57 -14.90 -18.26
CA ILE A 542 14.06 -14.61 -19.61
C ILE A 542 13.29 -13.43 -20.21
N LYS A 543 13.85 -12.81 -21.25
CA LYS A 543 13.12 -11.77 -22.00
C LYS A 543 11.98 -12.40 -22.80
N ALA A 544 10.81 -11.76 -22.80
CA ALA A 544 9.74 -12.19 -23.69
C ALA A 544 10.13 -11.96 -25.15
N LYS A 545 9.79 -12.93 -26.02
CA LYS A 545 10.08 -12.87 -27.46
C LYS A 545 8.95 -12.25 -28.28
N GLY A 546 7.73 -12.24 -27.74
CA GLY A 546 6.52 -11.82 -28.43
C GLY A 546 5.30 -11.88 -27.52
N THR A 547 4.13 -11.67 -28.09
CA THR A 547 2.83 -11.83 -27.43
C THR A 547 1.99 -12.89 -28.13
N LEU A 548 1.15 -13.58 -27.37
CA LEU A 548 0.23 -14.59 -27.88
C LEU A 548 -0.92 -13.95 -28.68
N MET A 549 -1.44 -12.83 -28.17
CA MET A 549 -2.56 -12.09 -28.76
C MET A 549 -2.10 -10.73 -29.28
N GLN A 550 -2.85 -10.22 -30.27
CA GLN A 550 -2.64 -8.88 -30.81
C GLN A 550 -3.62 -7.90 -30.15
N MET A 551 -3.12 -6.77 -29.65
CA MET A 551 -3.99 -5.67 -29.23
C MET A 551 -4.68 -5.03 -30.44
N VAL A 552 -6.01 -4.98 -30.40
CA VAL A 552 -6.85 -4.50 -31.52
C VAL A 552 -7.65 -3.25 -31.19
N GLY A 553 -7.83 -2.93 -29.90
CA GLY A 553 -8.58 -1.77 -29.46
C GLY A 553 -8.28 -1.40 -28.01
N ALA A 554 -8.63 -0.18 -27.64
CA ALA A 554 -8.66 0.28 -26.26
C ALA A 554 -9.74 1.33 -26.08
N ASP A 555 -10.37 1.33 -24.90
CA ASP A 555 -11.31 2.35 -24.50
C ASP A 555 -10.89 3.12 -23.25
N TRP A 556 -11.23 4.41 -23.25
CA TRP A 556 -11.09 5.29 -22.10
C TRP A 556 -12.43 5.98 -21.83
N LEU A 557 -13.14 5.44 -20.85
CA LEU A 557 -14.54 5.73 -20.59
C LEU A 557 -14.71 6.40 -19.22
N ARG A 558 -15.80 7.15 -19.08
CA ARG A 558 -16.31 7.64 -17.80
C ARG A 558 -17.81 7.40 -17.71
N SER A 559 -18.28 7.09 -16.52
CA SER A 559 -19.68 6.78 -16.24
C SER A 559 -20.04 7.09 -14.78
N GLU A 560 -21.33 7.07 -14.47
CA GLU A 560 -21.83 7.15 -13.08
C GLU A 560 -21.85 5.78 -12.39
N HIS A 561 -21.83 4.69 -13.16
CA HIS A 561 -21.94 3.32 -12.70
C HIS A 561 -20.84 2.43 -13.28
N LYS A 562 -20.69 1.23 -12.71
CA LYS A 562 -19.66 0.27 -13.10
C LYS A 562 -19.97 -0.29 -14.49
N GLU A 563 -18.98 -0.27 -15.38
CA GLU A 563 -19.13 -0.71 -16.77
C GLU A 563 -18.66 -2.15 -16.95
N ASP A 564 -19.52 -3.10 -16.62
CA ASP A 564 -19.26 -4.53 -16.74
C ASP A 564 -19.66 -5.09 -18.12
N ASP A 565 -19.07 -6.24 -18.47
CA ASP A 565 -19.37 -7.05 -19.66
C ASP A 565 -19.44 -6.22 -20.97
N LEU A 566 -18.39 -5.43 -21.23
CA LEU A 566 -18.26 -4.63 -22.44
C LEU A 566 -18.25 -5.48 -23.72
N GLY A 567 -17.81 -6.73 -23.62
CA GLY A 567 -17.76 -7.70 -24.72
C GLY A 567 -19.12 -8.14 -25.24
N SER A 568 -20.17 -8.16 -24.42
CA SER A 568 -21.52 -8.59 -24.85
C SER A 568 -22.30 -7.50 -25.59
N ARG A 569 -21.90 -6.24 -25.45
CA ARG A 569 -22.59 -5.08 -26.02
C ARG A 569 -22.58 -5.15 -27.55
N ALA A 570 -23.72 -4.88 -28.18
CA ALA A 570 -23.88 -4.96 -29.64
C ALA A 570 -22.86 -4.09 -30.40
N GLU A 571 -22.49 -2.93 -29.84
CA GLU A 571 -21.53 -2.01 -30.44
C GLU A 571 -20.05 -2.36 -30.19
N SER A 572 -19.79 -3.42 -29.42
CA SER A 572 -18.45 -3.92 -29.14
C SER A 572 -17.77 -4.45 -30.40
N ILE A 573 -16.47 -4.19 -30.51
CA ILE A 573 -15.61 -4.79 -31.55
C ILE A 573 -15.76 -6.32 -31.60
N VAL A 574 -16.00 -6.96 -30.45
CA VAL A 574 -16.20 -8.41 -30.34
C VAL A 574 -17.46 -8.86 -31.07
N GLN A 575 -18.58 -8.18 -30.84
CA GLN A 575 -19.86 -8.50 -31.47
C GLN A 575 -19.87 -8.13 -32.95
N LYS A 576 -19.19 -7.04 -33.34
CA LYS A 576 -18.99 -6.65 -34.74
C LYS A 576 -18.25 -7.73 -35.53
N TYR A 577 -17.22 -8.34 -34.94
CA TYR A 577 -16.50 -9.46 -35.57
C TYR A 577 -17.35 -10.74 -35.62
N ALA A 578 -18.08 -11.04 -34.54
CA ALA A 578 -19.00 -12.19 -34.50
C ALA A 578 -20.10 -12.07 -35.56
N ALA A 579 -20.68 -10.88 -35.74
CA ALA A 579 -21.70 -10.60 -36.77
C ALA A 579 -21.17 -10.77 -38.20
N GLN A 580 -19.87 -10.58 -38.41
CA GLN A 580 -19.18 -10.86 -39.67
C GLN A 580 -18.86 -12.35 -39.87
N GLY A 581 -19.23 -13.22 -38.93
CA GLY A 581 -18.98 -14.67 -38.98
C GLY A 581 -17.51 -15.05 -38.81
N ARG A 582 -16.70 -14.18 -38.19
CA ARG A 582 -15.27 -14.44 -38.05
C ARG A 582 -14.96 -15.31 -36.83
N PRO A 583 -13.95 -16.20 -36.90
CA PRO A 583 -13.69 -17.19 -35.85
C PRO A 583 -12.75 -16.70 -34.73
N GLU A 584 -12.25 -15.45 -34.78
CA GLU A 584 -11.26 -15.00 -33.81
C GLU A 584 -11.82 -14.89 -32.38
N PHE A 585 -10.97 -15.26 -31.42
CA PHE A 585 -11.27 -15.17 -30.00
C PHE A 585 -10.71 -13.87 -29.40
N PHE A 586 -11.47 -13.24 -28.52
CA PHE A 586 -11.10 -11.99 -27.85
C PHE A 586 -10.83 -12.18 -26.36
N PHE A 587 -9.84 -11.46 -25.84
CA PHE A 587 -9.54 -11.35 -24.43
C PHE A 587 -9.60 -9.87 -24.05
N ILE A 588 -10.45 -9.52 -23.10
CA ILE A 588 -10.68 -8.14 -22.68
C ILE A 588 -10.15 -7.98 -21.26
N VAL A 589 -9.30 -6.99 -21.05
CA VAL A 589 -8.90 -6.55 -19.71
C VAL A 589 -9.57 -5.23 -19.43
N ASN A 590 -10.52 -5.21 -18.51
CA ASN A 590 -11.33 -4.07 -18.16
C ASN A 590 -10.94 -3.56 -16.76
N ILE A 591 -10.15 -2.50 -16.70
CA ILE A 591 -9.66 -1.92 -15.45
C ILE A 591 -10.59 -0.78 -15.04
N GLN A 592 -11.26 -0.95 -13.91
CA GLN A 592 -12.27 -0.01 -13.43
C GLN A 592 -11.77 0.70 -12.18
N VAL A 593 -11.97 2.02 -12.17
CA VAL A 593 -11.52 2.90 -11.09
C VAL A 593 -12.74 3.58 -10.48
N PRO A 594 -13.26 3.05 -9.36
CA PRO A 594 -14.42 3.65 -8.72
C PRO A 594 -14.06 4.97 -8.03
N GLY A 595 -15.03 5.87 -8.01
CA GLY A 595 -14.91 7.22 -7.47
C GLY A 595 -16.20 8.00 -7.70
N VAL A 596 -16.16 9.32 -7.45
CA VAL A 596 -17.30 10.22 -7.77
C VAL A 596 -17.60 10.22 -9.27
N THR A 597 -16.55 10.12 -10.08
CA THR A 597 -16.61 9.77 -11.50
C THR A 597 -15.90 8.44 -11.64
N GLN A 598 -16.59 7.44 -12.18
CA GLN A 598 -15.96 6.15 -12.44
C GLN A 598 -15.24 6.22 -13.77
N TYR A 599 -13.99 5.76 -13.80
CA TYR A 599 -13.21 5.67 -15.02
C TYR A 599 -12.99 4.21 -15.38
N THR A 600 -13.13 3.89 -16.66
CA THR A 600 -12.94 2.55 -17.18
C THR A 600 -11.91 2.56 -18.31
N LEU A 601 -10.88 1.73 -18.17
CA LEU A 601 -9.87 1.46 -19.20
C LEU A 601 -10.04 0.03 -19.68
N ALA A 602 -10.61 -0.15 -20.87
CA ALA A 602 -10.77 -1.47 -21.47
C ALA A 602 -9.71 -1.70 -22.55
N LEU A 603 -9.07 -2.87 -22.55
CA LEU A 603 -8.03 -3.27 -23.48
C LEU A 603 -8.45 -4.54 -24.21
N TYR A 604 -8.52 -4.49 -25.54
CA TYR A 604 -9.04 -5.57 -26.37
C TYR A 604 -7.90 -6.29 -27.08
N TYR A 605 -7.76 -7.58 -26.83
CA TYR A 605 -6.78 -8.47 -27.44
C TYR A 605 -7.47 -9.53 -28.28
N MET A 606 -6.91 -9.85 -29.44
CA MET A 606 -7.46 -10.81 -30.39
C MET A 606 -6.44 -11.92 -30.65
N LEU A 607 -6.89 -13.17 -30.52
CA LEU A 607 -6.14 -14.36 -30.89
C LEU A 607 -6.38 -14.67 -32.38
N LYS A 608 -5.31 -14.85 -33.15
CA LYS A 608 -5.40 -15.18 -34.58
C LYS A 608 -5.49 -16.67 -34.86
N THR A 609 -4.97 -17.48 -33.96
CA THR A 609 -5.02 -18.94 -34.02
C THR A 609 -6.25 -19.44 -33.26
N PRO A 610 -6.73 -20.66 -33.55
CA PRO A 610 -7.73 -21.32 -32.72
C PRO A 610 -7.29 -21.39 -31.24
N LEU A 611 -8.26 -21.32 -30.33
CA LEU A 611 -8.00 -21.33 -28.89
C LEU A 611 -7.35 -22.65 -28.44
N GLU A 612 -7.71 -23.74 -29.11
CA GLU A 612 -7.27 -25.12 -28.85
C GLU A 612 -5.77 -25.31 -29.06
N GLU A 613 -5.13 -24.50 -29.92
CA GLU A 613 -3.68 -24.53 -30.14
C GLU A 613 -2.87 -23.94 -28.97
N THR A 614 -3.56 -23.38 -27.98
CA THR A 614 -2.94 -22.71 -26.82
C THR A 614 -3.42 -23.34 -25.52
N PRO A 615 -2.87 -24.50 -25.10
CA PRO A 615 -3.44 -25.32 -24.02
C PRO A 615 -3.65 -24.58 -22.69
N LEU A 616 -2.69 -23.75 -22.27
CA LEU A 616 -2.78 -22.98 -21.03
C LEU A 616 -3.86 -21.89 -21.11
N LEU A 617 -3.95 -21.17 -22.23
CA LEU A 617 -4.98 -20.16 -22.44
C LEU A 617 -6.36 -20.82 -22.56
N HIS A 618 -6.49 -21.92 -23.31
CA HIS A 618 -7.72 -22.70 -23.40
C HIS A 618 -8.21 -23.15 -22.01
N SER A 619 -7.30 -23.66 -21.19
CA SER A 619 -7.60 -24.07 -19.80
C SER A 619 -7.98 -22.88 -18.93
N PHE A 620 -7.35 -21.72 -19.11
CA PHE A 620 -7.72 -20.48 -18.40
C PHE A 620 -9.10 -19.96 -18.80
N VAL A 621 -9.42 -19.99 -20.10
CA VAL A 621 -10.72 -19.56 -20.63
C VAL A 621 -11.85 -20.46 -20.12
N ASN A 622 -11.63 -21.77 -20.10
CA ASN A 622 -12.66 -22.74 -19.71
C ASN A 622 -12.59 -23.19 -18.23
N GLY A 623 -11.59 -22.70 -17.48
CA GLY A 623 -11.41 -22.99 -16.05
C GLY A 623 -12.41 -22.26 -15.15
N ASP A 624 -12.27 -22.45 -13.84
CA ASP A 624 -13.06 -21.73 -12.84
C ASP A 624 -12.41 -20.40 -12.43
N ASP A 625 -13.14 -19.59 -11.66
CA ASP A 625 -12.67 -18.28 -11.21
C ASP A 625 -11.52 -18.39 -10.21
N ALA A 626 -11.44 -19.47 -9.42
CA ALA A 626 -10.33 -19.71 -8.50
C ALA A 626 -9.02 -19.91 -9.26
N PHE A 627 -9.04 -20.72 -10.32
CA PHE A 627 -7.94 -20.90 -11.24
C PHE A 627 -7.56 -19.56 -11.89
N ARG A 628 -8.52 -18.83 -12.49
CA ARG A 628 -8.23 -17.54 -13.13
C ARG A 628 -7.58 -16.53 -12.19
N ASN A 629 -8.14 -16.38 -10.99
CA ASN A 629 -7.67 -15.45 -9.95
C ASN A 629 -6.27 -15.81 -9.42
N SER A 630 -5.93 -17.10 -9.40
CA SER A 630 -4.61 -17.56 -8.94
C SER A 630 -3.51 -17.45 -10.01
N ARG A 631 -3.88 -17.27 -11.28
CA ARG A 631 -2.94 -17.34 -12.42
C ARG A 631 -2.73 -16.01 -13.15
N PHE A 632 -3.71 -15.11 -13.17
CA PHE A 632 -3.60 -13.88 -13.97
C PHE A 632 -2.61 -12.87 -13.37
N LYS A 633 -1.57 -12.51 -14.14
CA LYS A 633 -0.53 -11.54 -13.77
C LYS A 633 -0.60 -10.26 -14.58
N LEU A 634 -0.33 -9.15 -13.91
CA LEU A 634 -0.01 -7.86 -14.51
C LEU A 634 1.44 -7.49 -14.20
N ILE A 635 2.20 -7.11 -15.23
CA ILE A 635 3.53 -6.48 -15.10
C ILE A 635 3.39 -5.01 -15.50
N PRO A 636 3.35 -4.08 -14.52
CA PRO A 636 3.21 -2.67 -14.82
C PRO A 636 4.59 -2.01 -15.03
N TYR A 637 4.64 -1.00 -15.90
CA TYR A 637 5.82 -0.20 -16.13
C TYR A 637 5.48 1.24 -16.52
N ILE A 638 6.03 2.21 -15.81
CA ILE A 638 5.94 3.63 -16.20
C ILE A 638 7.24 4.01 -16.89
N SER A 639 7.25 4.06 -18.22
CA SER A 639 8.45 4.39 -19.00
C SER A 639 8.76 5.88 -18.94
N LYS A 640 7.73 6.73 -19.09
CA LYS A 640 7.83 8.20 -18.93
C LYS A 640 6.92 8.68 -17.81
N GLY A 641 7.44 9.52 -16.92
CA GLY A 641 6.68 10.05 -15.79
C GLY A 641 7.56 10.40 -14.60
N SER A 642 7.00 11.12 -13.64
CA SER A 642 7.73 11.47 -12.41
C SER A 642 8.13 10.22 -11.63
N TRP A 643 9.33 10.24 -11.03
CA TRP A 643 9.80 9.14 -10.19
C TRP A 643 8.79 8.69 -9.12
N ILE A 644 7.97 9.59 -8.55
CA ILE A 644 6.99 9.23 -7.51
C ILE A 644 5.94 8.27 -8.06
N VAL A 645 5.51 8.48 -9.31
CA VAL A 645 4.57 7.61 -10.00
C VAL A 645 5.26 6.29 -10.34
N LYS A 646 6.50 6.35 -10.89
CA LYS A 646 7.33 5.17 -11.18
C LYS A 646 7.51 4.29 -9.93
N GLN A 647 7.78 4.90 -8.77
CA GLN A 647 7.96 4.21 -7.48
C GLN A 647 6.65 3.64 -6.94
N SER A 648 5.54 4.37 -7.10
CA SER A 648 4.22 3.93 -6.61
C SER A 648 3.71 2.73 -7.38
N VAL A 649 3.83 2.75 -8.70
CA VAL A 649 3.38 1.66 -9.58
C VAL A 649 4.31 0.46 -9.48
N GLY A 650 5.62 0.69 -9.39
CA GLY A 650 6.61 -0.38 -9.36
C GLY A 650 6.90 -0.99 -10.73
N LYS A 651 7.64 -2.11 -10.73
CA LYS A 651 8.07 -2.86 -11.92
C LYS A 651 7.99 -4.38 -11.74
N LYS A 652 7.39 -4.84 -10.64
CA LYS A 652 7.28 -6.25 -10.28
C LYS A 652 5.91 -6.75 -10.70
N ALA A 653 5.84 -7.96 -11.22
CA ALA A 653 4.59 -8.62 -11.55
C ALA A 653 3.74 -8.83 -10.28
N CYS A 654 2.43 -8.61 -10.39
CA CYS A 654 1.46 -8.94 -9.35
C CYS A 654 0.42 -9.93 -9.86
N LEU A 655 -0.02 -10.85 -9.00
CA LEU A 655 -1.18 -11.70 -9.25
C LEU A 655 -2.45 -10.89 -8.95
N VAL A 656 -3.18 -10.52 -9.99
CA VAL A 656 -4.25 -9.52 -9.87
C VAL A 656 -5.40 -10.04 -9.03
N GLY A 657 -5.87 -11.27 -9.25
CA GLY A 657 -6.99 -11.88 -8.50
C GLY A 657 -6.65 -12.31 -7.07
N GLN A 658 -5.40 -12.11 -6.65
CA GLN A 658 -4.99 -12.20 -5.24
C GLN A 658 -4.99 -10.84 -4.56
N ALA A 659 -4.78 -9.76 -5.32
CA ALA A 659 -4.64 -8.40 -4.81
C ALA A 659 -5.91 -7.56 -4.94
N LEU A 660 -6.76 -7.87 -5.92
CA LEU A 660 -7.98 -7.15 -6.30
C LEU A 660 -9.14 -8.13 -6.51
N GLU A 661 -10.34 -7.57 -6.52
CA GLU A 661 -11.54 -8.32 -6.86
C GLU A 661 -11.67 -8.33 -8.38
N MET A 662 -11.98 -9.49 -8.92
CA MET A 662 -12.08 -9.72 -10.36
C MET A 662 -13.36 -10.48 -10.68
N HIS A 663 -14.13 -9.96 -11.63
CA HIS A 663 -15.27 -10.66 -12.21
C HIS A 663 -14.93 -11.09 -13.63
N HIS A 664 -15.43 -12.27 -14.01
CA HIS A 664 -15.12 -12.88 -15.30
C HIS A 664 -16.41 -13.05 -16.10
N PHE A 665 -16.40 -12.58 -17.35
CA PHE A 665 -17.51 -12.75 -18.27
C PHE A 665 -17.05 -13.58 -19.46
N ARG A 666 -17.72 -14.72 -19.67
CA ARG A 666 -17.43 -15.65 -20.76
C ARG A 666 -18.56 -15.61 -21.78
N GLY A 667 -18.30 -15.01 -22.94
CA GLY A 667 -19.21 -15.06 -24.08
C GLY A 667 -18.98 -16.29 -24.96
N LYS A 668 -19.39 -16.24 -26.22
CA LYS A 668 -19.08 -17.31 -27.20
C LYS A 668 -17.63 -17.18 -27.71
N ASN A 669 -17.26 -15.99 -28.17
CA ASN A 669 -15.98 -15.67 -28.78
C ASN A 669 -15.08 -14.76 -27.93
N TYR A 670 -15.37 -14.56 -26.65
CA TYR A 670 -14.52 -13.76 -25.76
C TYR A 670 -14.49 -14.23 -24.31
N LEU A 671 -13.46 -13.80 -23.60
CA LEU A 671 -13.37 -13.75 -22.14
C LEU A 671 -13.02 -12.32 -21.71
N GLU A 672 -13.75 -11.78 -20.76
CA GLU A 672 -13.53 -10.45 -20.18
C GLU A 672 -13.22 -10.56 -18.69
N LEU A 673 -12.21 -9.79 -18.27
CA LEU A 673 -11.73 -9.70 -16.89
C LEU A 673 -11.98 -8.28 -16.40
N ASP A 674 -12.99 -8.12 -15.54
CA ASP A 674 -13.32 -6.86 -14.89
C ASP A 674 -12.58 -6.75 -13.57
N ILE A 675 -11.63 -5.81 -13.50
CA ILE A 675 -10.72 -5.61 -12.38
C ILE A 675 -11.18 -4.38 -11.61
N ASP A 676 -11.71 -4.59 -10.40
CA ASP A 676 -12.09 -3.50 -9.51
C ASP A 676 -10.87 -3.02 -8.71
N VAL A 677 -10.31 -1.87 -9.10
CA VAL A 677 -9.22 -1.20 -8.36
C VAL A 677 -9.69 -0.72 -7.00
N GLY A 678 -10.99 -0.47 -6.84
CA GLY A 678 -11.62 0.01 -5.62
C GLY A 678 -11.58 -0.98 -4.47
N SER A 679 -11.47 -2.28 -4.73
CA SER A 679 -11.46 -3.29 -3.67
C SER A 679 -10.20 -3.27 -2.80
N SER A 680 -9.15 -2.56 -3.23
CA SER A 680 -7.91 -2.35 -2.45
C SER A 680 -7.64 -0.88 -2.17
N THR A 681 -7.47 -0.54 -0.88
CA THR A 681 -7.07 0.80 -0.42
C THR A 681 -5.73 1.22 -1.01
N VAL A 682 -4.78 0.28 -1.09
CA VAL A 682 -3.45 0.48 -1.67
C VAL A 682 -3.57 0.77 -3.17
N ALA A 683 -4.32 -0.04 -3.91
CA ALA A 683 -4.48 0.16 -5.35
C ALA A 683 -5.21 1.47 -5.67
N ARG A 684 -6.27 1.78 -4.92
CA ARG A 684 -6.98 3.08 -5.00
C ARG A 684 -6.05 4.26 -4.74
N GLY A 685 -5.15 4.15 -3.76
CA GLY A 685 -4.14 5.16 -3.47
C GLY A 685 -3.16 5.37 -4.65
N VAL A 686 -2.65 4.29 -5.22
CA VAL A 686 -1.74 4.32 -6.39
C VAL A 686 -2.45 4.91 -7.61
N VAL A 687 -3.66 4.45 -7.93
CA VAL A 687 -4.39 4.95 -9.11
C VAL A 687 -4.83 6.40 -8.92
N SER A 688 -5.24 6.81 -7.71
CA SER A 688 -5.51 8.22 -7.40
C SER A 688 -4.30 9.12 -7.69
N LEU A 689 -3.08 8.64 -7.38
CA LEU A 689 -1.86 9.35 -7.75
C LEU A 689 -1.69 9.38 -9.28
N VAL A 690 -1.80 8.23 -9.95
CA VAL A 690 -1.63 8.10 -11.41
C VAL A 690 -2.60 9.01 -12.17
N LEU A 691 -3.88 9.05 -11.78
CA LEU A 691 -4.92 9.92 -12.35
C LEU A 691 -4.49 11.40 -12.35
N GLY A 692 -3.80 11.84 -11.30
CA GLY A 692 -3.28 13.21 -11.19
C GLY A 692 -2.12 13.55 -12.12
N TYR A 693 -1.49 12.54 -12.74
CA TYR A 693 -0.35 12.70 -13.65
C TYR A 693 -0.59 12.18 -15.08
N LEU A 694 -1.74 11.57 -15.38
CA LEU A 694 -2.00 10.83 -16.62
C LEU A 694 -1.50 11.52 -17.89
N ASN A 695 -1.75 12.82 -18.03
CA ASN A 695 -1.39 13.62 -19.21
C ASN A 695 0.12 13.77 -19.43
N HIS A 696 0.95 13.33 -18.49
CA HIS A 696 2.41 13.37 -18.53
C HIS A 696 3.04 11.97 -18.40
N LEU A 697 2.23 10.91 -18.40
CA LEU A 697 2.71 9.54 -18.27
C LEU A 697 2.75 8.83 -19.62
N VAL A 698 3.71 7.91 -19.73
CA VAL A 698 3.61 6.78 -20.65
C VAL A 698 3.53 5.54 -19.78
N ILE A 699 2.37 4.87 -19.84
CA ILE A 699 2.04 3.70 -19.04
C ILE A 699 2.15 2.49 -19.95
N GLU A 700 2.95 1.52 -19.54
CA GLU A 700 3.15 0.26 -20.24
C GLU A 700 2.72 -0.89 -19.33
N MET A 701 2.01 -1.86 -19.88
CA MET A 701 1.52 -3.02 -19.14
C MET A 701 1.71 -4.27 -20.00
N ALA A 702 2.02 -5.38 -19.34
CA ALA A 702 2.02 -6.70 -19.94
C ALA A 702 1.21 -7.67 -19.08
N PHE A 703 0.47 -8.56 -19.74
CA PHE A 703 -0.40 -9.55 -19.10
C PHE A 703 0.13 -10.96 -19.35
N VAL A 704 0.09 -11.82 -18.33
CA VAL A 704 0.66 -13.18 -18.38
C VAL A 704 -0.24 -14.13 -17.60
N ILE A 705 -0.39 -15.37 -18.06
CA ILE A 705 -0.94 -16.46 -17.25
C ILE A 705 0.24 -17.15 -16.58
N GLN A 706 0.24 -17.20 -15.24
CA GLN A 706 1.32 -17.79 -14.48
C GLN A 706 1.45 -19.29 -14.77
N GLY A 707 2.62 -19.72 -15.25
CA GLY A 707 3.00 -21.13 -15.31
C GLY A 707 3.45 -21.65 -13.94
N ASN A 708 2.88 -22.76 -13.50
CA ASN A 708 3.18 -23.45 -12.24
C ASN A 708 3.74 -24.86 -12.45
N THR A 709 3.60 -25.46 -13.63
CA THR A 709 4.19 -26.77 -13.96
C THR A 709 5.30 -26.63 -15.01
N GLU A 710 6.11 -27.67 -15.20
CA GLU A 710 7.20 -27.65 -16.20
C GLU A 710 6.65 -27.54 -17.63
N GLU A 711 5.46 -28.12 -17.91
CA GLU A 711 4.82 -28.10 -19.23
C GLU A 711 4.19 -26.73 -19.57
N GLU A 712 3.89 -25.93 -18.54
CA GLU A 712 3.38 -24.57 -18.69
C GLU A 712 4.51 -23.53 -18.89
N LEU A 713 5.78 -23.97 -18.88
CA LEU A 713 6.95 -23.12 -19.04
C LEU A 713 7.65 -23.35 -20.40
N PRO A 714 8.32 -22.32 -20.96
CA PRO A 714 8.40 -20.95 -20.46
C PRO A 714 7.06 -20.21 -20.52
N GLU A 715 6.89 -19.22 -19.64
CA GLU A 715 5.73 -18.32 -19.71
C GLU A 715 5.70 -17.58 -21.06
N VAL A 716 4.52 -17.11 -21.47
CA VAL A 716 4.33 -16.29 -22.68
C VAL A 716 3.45 -15.08 -22.33
N LEU A 717 3.78 -13.90 -22.84
CA LEU A 717 2.92 -12.72 -22.68
C LEU A 717 1.61 -12.93 -23.44
N LEU A 718 0.46 -12.77 -22.79
CA LEU A 718 -0.83 -12.72 -23.46
C LEU A 718 -0.89 -11.52 -24.41
N GLY A 719 -0.55 -10.34 -23.90
CA GLY A 719 -0.59 -9.09 -24.64
C GLY A 719 0.16 -7.99 -23.90
N THR A 720 0.52 -6.95 -24.62
CA THR A 720 1.10 -5.73 -24.05
C THR A 720 0.27 -4.51 -24.47
N CYS A 721 0.34 -3.44 -23.70
CA CYS A 721 -0.17 -2.14 -24.11
C CYS A 721 0.78 -1.03 -23.68
N ARG A 722 0.78 0.05 -24.45
CA ARG A 722 1.39 1.33 -24.15
C ARG A 722 0.36 2.43 -24.32
N LEU A 723 0.13 3.19 -23.26
CA LEU A 723 -0.81 4.29 -23.21
C LEU A 723 -0.03 5.59 -23.07
N ASN A 724 -0.21 6.51 -24.02
CA ASN A 724 0.55 7.75 -24.09
C ASN A 724 -0.30 8.93 -23.63
N ASN A 725 0.14 9.62 -22.57
CA ASN A 725 -0.37 10.91 -22.13
C ASN A 725 -1.90 10.95 -22.05
N LEU A 726 -2.51 9.95 -21.40
CA LEU A 726 -3.97 9.88 -21.24
C LEU A 726 -4.50 11.14 -20.55
N ASP A 727 -5.71 11.53 -20.88
CA ASP A 727 -6.35 12.71 -20.27
C ASP A 727 -7.73 12.32 -19.75
N ALA A 728 -7.95 12.51 -18.46
CA ALA A 728 -9.22 12.20 -17.82
C ALA A 728 -10.38 13.03 -18.41
N SER A 729 -10.12 14.25 -18.92
CA SER A 729 -11.18 15.07 -19.53
C SER A 729 -11.57 14.61 -20.94
N LYS A 730 -10.77 13.75 -21.57
CA LYS A 730 -11.06 13.17 -22.89
C LYS A 730 -11.65 11.75 -22.80
N SER A 731 -12.01 11.31 -21.60
CA SER A 731 -12.79 10.08 -21.44
C SER A 731 -14.17 10.25 -22.08
N VAL A 732 -14.61 9.22 -22.79
CA VAL A 732 -15.93 9.20 -23.43
C VAL A 732 -16.98 8.90 -22.36
N LEU A 733 -18.04 9.70 -22.33
CA LEU A 733 -19.19 9.44 -21.46
C LEU A 733 -20.02 8.31 -22.06
N VAL A 734 -20.34 7.31 -21.23
CA VAL A 734 -21.17 6.15 -21.59
C VAL A 734 -22.33 6.00 -20.63
#